data_AF-A0A534NKH4-F1
#
_entry.id   AF-A0A534NKH4-F1
#
_cell.length_a   1.000
_cell.length_b   1.000
_cell.length_c   1.000
_cell.angle_alpha   90.00
_cell.angle_beta   90.00
_cell.angle_gamma   90.00
#
_symmetry.space_group_name_H-M   'P 1'
#
loop_
_entity.id
_entity.type
_entity.pdbx_description
1 polymer ?
#
loop_
_entity_poly.entity_id
_entity_poly.type
_entity_poly.pdbx_seq_one_letter_code
_entity_poly.pdbx_strand_id
1 'polypeptide(L)'
;MARAAGAPVVGIERSPQQIAEARRQAKDAGEESLLLLRQGDVQEGVARSEEGTYDLAHARFVLEHVPDPLVVVRSMMRAVRPGGRVVLQDDDHDILRLWPEPLGVRALWAAYMRAFDRVGNDPYVGRRLVELLHAAGARPTRSNFLFFGACAGEKAFAQLVDNMASLVLGAREAIVGDGLGRRLLVCRLLGRGHKALKEPSMATSNGKIVAALQAFLHNVYEKAAKKPGALRQGSFKTTSGVDLEPLYVPRDFDYDEKLGFPGQYPFTRGIQPTMYRGRFWTMRQYAGFGTAEETNARFQYLLKSGQTGLSTAFDLPTQMGHDSDSPRARGEVGRVGVAIDSVEDMERLFAGIELGKVSTSMTINATAATLLALYQAVGEAHGTPARELSGTVQNDVLKEYIARGTYIYPPGASMRIITDVFAYCAEAMPKWNPISISGYHIREAGSTAAQEIAFTLADGIAYVDAAVRRGLDVDAFAGRLSFFFNVHNNFLEEVAKFRAARRLWARTMRERFHAKDPRSCTLRFHAQTAGSTLTAQQPDNNVVRVALQAFAAVMGGCQSLHTNGRDEALALPTETSARLALRTQQIVANESGAADIVDPLGGSYALESLTDALEERAISYLTRIDEMGGMVEAIARGYPQREIDEAAYQYQREIEEKKRVIVGVNQFASEGE
;
A
#
# COMPACT_ATOMS: atom_id res chain seq x y z
N MET A 1 -42.46 -26.32 -12.34
CA MET A 1 -43.69 -25.51 -12.28
C MET A 1 -44.83 -26.15 -13.05
N ALA A 2 -44.66 -26.40 -14.36
CA ALA A 2 -45.65 -27.09 -15.20
C ALA A 2 -46.26 -28.33 -14.52
N ARG A 3 -45.43 -29.26 -14.05
CA ARG A 3 -45.86 -30.45 -13.30
C ARG A 3 -46.63 -30.16 -12.01
N ALA A 4 -46.19 -29.17 -11.23
CA ALA A 4 -46.83 -28.81 -9.96
C ALA A 4 -48.16 -28.04 -10.17
N ALA A 5 -48.27 -27.32 -11.28
CA ALA A 5 -49.47 -26.58 -11.67
C ALA A 5 -50.46 -27.43 -12.48
N GLY A 6 -50.04 -28.57 -13.03
CA GLY A 6 -50.86 -29.41 -13.90
C GLY A 6 -51.32 -28.72 -15.18
N ALA A 7 -50.59 -27.71 -15.65
CA ALA A 7 -50.98 -26.82 -16.74
C ALA A 7 -49.82 -26.57 -17.71
N PRO A 8 -50.11 -26.32 -19.01
CA PRO A 8 -49.08 -26.00 -20.00
C PRO A 8 -48.42 -24.65 -19.68
N VAL A 9 -47.10 -24.58 -19.84
CA VAL A 9 -46.29 -23.38 -19.58
C VAL A 9 -45.62 -22.94 -20.88
N VAL A 10 -45.68 -21.63 -21.15
CA VAL A 10 -44.90 -21.00 -22.23
C VAL A 10 -43.63 -20.42 -21.62
N GLY A 11 -42.47 -20.86 -22.11
CA GLY A 11 -41.16 -20.33 -21.74
C GLY A 11 -40.57 -19.49 -22.87
N ILE A 12 -39.96 -18.36 -22.52
CA ILE A 12 -39.24 -17.48 -23.44
C ILE A 12 -37.76 -17.55 -23.06
N GLU A 13 -36.89 -17.83 -24.02
CA GLU A 13 -35.44 -17.91 -23.81
C GLU A 13 -34.71 -17.33 -25.03
N ARG A 14 -33.68 -16.51 -24.84
CA ARG A 14 -32.91 -15.92 -25.93
C ARG A 14 -31.94 -16.91 -26.58
N SER A 15 -31.40 -17.84 -25.78
CA SER A 15 -30.38 -18.79 -26.20
C SER A 15 -31.00 -20.03 -26.88
N PRO A 16 -30.72 -20.28 -28.16
CA PRO A 16 -31.19 -21.49 -28.84
C PRO A 16 -30.59 -22.76 -28.22
N GLN A 17 -29.40 -22.67 -27.62
CA GLN A 17 -28.76 -23.80 -26.93
C GLN A 17 -29.51 -24.17 -25.64
N GLN A 18 -29.90 -23.18 -24.83
CA GLN A 18 -30.67 -23.44 -23.61
C GLN A 18 -32.08 -23.95 -23.91
N ILE A 19 -32.69 -23.51 -25.02
CA ILE A 19 -33.95 -24.08 -25.50
C ILE A 19 -33.79 -25.56 -25.86
N ALA A 20 -32.73 -25.93 -26.59
CA ALA A 20 -32.48 -27.31 -26.96
C ALA A 20 -32.25 -28.20 -25.72
N GLU A 21 -31.50 -27.70 -24.74
CA GLU A 21 -31.28 -28.35 -23.45
C GLU A 21 -32.59 -28.56 -22.68
N ALA A 22 -33.40 -27.52 -22.53
CA ALA A 22 -34.67 -27.58 -21.82
C ALA A 22 -35.67 -28.54 -22.50
N ARG A 23 -35.68 -28.61 -23.84
CA ARG A 23 -36.47 -29.63 -24.57
C ARG A 23 -36.00 -31.05 -24.27
N ARG A 24 -34.69 -31.28 -24.19
CA ARG A 24 -34.14 -32.60 -23.84
C ARG A 24 -34.55 -33.00 -22.43
N GLN A 25 -34.37 -32.10 -21.45
CA GLN A 25 -34.76 -32.37 -20.06
C GLN A 25 -36.26 -32.61 -19.91
N ALA A 26 -37.10 -31.85 -20.62
CA ALA A 26 -38.55 -32.06 -20.64
C ALA A 26 -38.91 -33.43 -21.23
N LYS A 27 -38.23 -33.86 -22.29
CA LYS A 27 -38.41 -35.20 -22.88
C LYS A 27 -38.01 -36.30 -21.91
N ASP A 28 -36.84 -36.18 -21.28
CA ASP A 28 -36.34 -37.17 -20.31
C ASP A 28 -37.25 -37.28 -19.08
N ALA A 29 -37.91 -36.19 -18.70
CA ALA A 29 -38.90 -36.15 -17.61
C ALA A 29 -40.32 -36.56 -18.03
N GLY A 30 -40.59 -36.78 -19.32
CA GLY A 30 -41.93 -37.07 -19.85
C GLY A 30 -42.89 -35.86 -19.81
N GLU A 31 -42.36 -34.65 -19.82
CA GLU A 31 -43.08 -33.37 -19.67
C GLU A 31 -43.20 -32.57 -20.97
N GLU A 32 -42.87 -33.17 -22.11
CA GLU A 32 -42.83 -32.50 -23.42
C GLU A 32 -44.16 -31.85 -23.84
N SER A 33 -45.29 -32.42 -23.42
CA SER A 33 -46.63 -31.89 -23.70
C SER A 33 -47.02 -30.69 -22.83
N LEU A 34 -46.26 -30.41 -21.76
CA LEU A 34 -46.54 -29.35 -20.80
C LEU A 34 -45.68 -28.11 -21.01
N LEU A 35 -44.70 -28.14 -21.94
CA LEU A 35 -43.71 -27.08 -22.09
C LEU A 35 -43.63 -26.59 -23.54
N LEU A 36 -44.07 -25.35 -23.78
CA LEU A 36 -43.90 -24.66 -25.05
C LEU A 36 -42.75 -23.63 -24.95
N LEU A 37 -41.58 -23.95 -25.51
CA LEU A 37 -40.42 -23.05 -25.50
C LEU A 37 -40.33 -22.24 -26.80
N ARG A 38 -40.23 -20.92 -26.66
CA ARG A 38 -40.07 -19.95 -27.73
C ARG A 38 -38.73 -19.22 -27.60
N GLN A 39 -38.09 -18.99 -28.74
CA GLN A 39 -36.91 -18.14 -28.78
C GLN A 39 -37.32 -16.67 -28.83
N GLY A 40 -36.79 -15.84 -27.94
CA GLY A 40 -37.05 -14.40 -27.90
C GLY A 40 -36.41 -13.70 -26.71
N ASP A 41 -36.33 -12.37 -26.76
CA ASP A 41 -35.89 -11.54 -25.63
C ASP A 41 -37.10 -11.08 -24.82
N VAL A 42 -37.08 -11.33 -23.51
CA VAL A 42 -38.15 -10.92 -22.59
C VAL A 42 -38.37 -9.41 -22.55
N GLN A 43 -37.39 -8.60 -22.96
CA GLN A 43 -37.48 -7.14 -23.06
C GLN A 43 -38.33 -6.67 -24.24
N GLU A 44 -38.52 -7.50 -25.27
CA GLU A 44 -39.42 -7.18 -26.40
C GLU A 44 -40.91 -7.26 -25.99
N GLY A 45 -41.17 -7.95 -24.88
CA GLY A 45 -42.49 -8.14 -24.31
C GLY A 45 -43.34 -9.21 -25.01
N VAL A 46 -44.52 -9.49 -24.46
CA VAL A 46 -45.45 -10.45 -25.06
C VAL A 46 -46.11 -9.87 -26.31
N ALA A 47 -46.46 -10.74 -27.27
CA ALA A 47 -47.21 -10.31 -28.44
C ALA A 47 -48.58 -9.77 -28.03
N ARG A 48 -49.10 -8.76 -28.75
CA ARG A 48 -50.41 -8.15 -28.45
C ARG A 48 -51.56 -9.16 -28.40
N SER A 49 -51.48 -10.24 -29.20
CA SER A 49 -52.47 -11.32 -29.21
C SER A 49 -52.49 -12.16 -27.93
N GLU A 50 -51.47 -12.03 -27.09
CA GLU A 50 -51.28 -12.79 -25.85
C GLU A 50 -51.45 -11.92 -24.59
N GLU A 51 -51.85 -10.66 -24.77
CA GLU A 51 -52.21 -9.81 -23.64
C GLU A 51 -53.49 -10.35 -22.98
N GLY A 52 -53.44 -10.52 -21.65
CA GLY A 52 -54.56 -11.02 -20.87
C GLY A 52 -54.90 -12.50 -21.05
N THR A 53 -54.02 -13.31 -21.64
CA THR A 53 -54.30 -14.73 -21.90
C THR A 53 -53.78 -15.68 -20.82
N TYR A 54 -52.88 -15.22 -19.94
CA TYR A 54 -52.22 -16.08 -18.95
C TYR A 54 -52.83 -15.95 -17.54
N ASP A 55 -52.93 -17.06 -16.81
CA ASP A 55 -53.32 -17.07 -15.40
C ASP A 55 -52.18 -16.59 -14.46
N LEU A 56 -50.94 -16.86 -14.87
CA LEU A 56 -49.73 -16.64 -14.08
C LEU A 56 -48.58 -16.24 -15.01
N ALA A 57 -47.86 -15.17 -14.66
CA ALA A 57 -46.54 -14.86 -15.19
C ALA A 57 -45.51 -14.99 -14.06
N HIS A 58 -44.39 -15.68 -14.32
CA HIS A 58 -43.34 -15.89 -13.32
C HIS A 58 -41.96 -15.64 -13.92
N ALA A 59 -41.20 -14.75 -13.27
CA ALA A 59 -39.79 -14.51 -13.55
C ALA A 59 -38.96 -15.06 -12.39
N ARG A 60 -38.01 -15.94 -12.70
CA ARG A 60 -37.10 -16.53 -11.71
C ARG A 60 -35.66 -16.45 -12.21
N PHE A 61 -34.82 -15.64 -11.55
CA PHE A 61 -33.42 -15.37 -11.91
C PHE A 61 -33.32 -14.84 -13.35
N VAL A 62 -34.12 -13.82 -13.63
CA VAL A 62 -34.26 -13.21 -14.96
C VAL A 62 -34.00 -11.71 -14.89
N LEU A 63 -34.58 -11.03 -13.89
CA LEU A 63 -34.53 -9.58 -13.81
C LEU A 63 -33.13 -9.06 -13.50
N GLU A 64 -32.29 -9.89 -12.88
CA GLU A 64 -30.89 -9.54 -12.62
C GLU A 64 -30.06 -9.44 -13.91
N HIS A 65 -30.51 -10.06 -15.00
CA HIS A 65 -29.78 -10.17 -16.27
C HIS A 65 -30.27 -9.22 -17.37
N VAL A 66 -31.17 -8.29 -17.05
CA VAL A 66 -31.75 -7.34 -18.01
C VAL A 66 -31.43 -5.89 -17.61
N PRO A 67 -31.03 -5.02 -18.56
CA PRO A 67 -30.75 -3.62 -18.27
C PRO A 67 -31.95 -2.83 -17.72
N ASP A 68 -33.17 -3.14 -18.16
CA ASP A 68 -34.40 -2.50 -17.67
C ASP A 68 -35.42 -3.56 -17.19
N PRO A 69 -35.34 -3.98 -15.92
CA PRO A 69 -36.24 -4.98 -15.36
C PRO A 69 -37.70 -4.50 -15.29
N LEU A 70 -37.95 -3.18 -15.26
CA LEU A 70 -39.32 -2.65 -15.18
C LEU A 70 -40.10 -2.89 -16.47
N VAL A 71 -39.43 -2.84 -17.63
CA VAL A 71 -40.05 -3.17 -18.92
C VAL A 71 -40.56 -4.61 -18.93
N VAL A 72 -39.76 -5.54 -18.42
CA VAL A 72 -40.13 -6.96 -18.33
C VAL A 72 -41.32 -7.14 -17.39
N VAL A 73 -41.29 -6.55 -16.19
CA VAL A 73 -42.40 -6.66 -15.23
C VAL A 73 -43.70 -6.05 -15.79
N ARG A 74 -43.63 -4.92 -16.50
CA ARG A 74 -44.80 -4.34 -17.20
C ARG A 74 -45.35 -5.26 -18.27
N SER A 75 -44.49 -5.92 -19.02
CA SER A 75 -44.91 -6.92 -20.01
C SER A 75 -45.62 -8.11 -19.34
N MET A 76 -45.09 -8.62 -18.24
CA MET A 76 -45.72 -9.69 -17.45
C MET A 76 -47.11 -9.27 -16.94
N MET A 77 -47.27 -8.02 -16.51
CA MET A 77 -48.56 -7.47 -16.09
C MET A 77 -49.58 -7.41 -17.22
N ARG A 78 -49.14 -7.14 -18.46
CA ARG A 78 -50.03 -7.16 -19.65
C ARG A 78 -50.38 -8.59 -20.07
N ALA A 79 -49.47 -9.55 -19.88
CA ALA A 79 -49.68 -10.94 -20.26
C ALA A 79 -50.78 -11.62 -19.43
N VAL A 80 -50.91 -11.25 -18.14
CA VAL A 80 -51.87 -11.89 -17.25
C VAL A 80 -53.28 -11.33 -17.40
N ARG A 81 -54.29 -12.21 -17.36
CA ARG A 81 -55.69 -11.80 -17.36
C ARG A 81 -56.05 -10.97 -16.12
N PRO A 82 -57.13 -10.16 -16.13
CA PRO A 82 -57.64 -9.54 -14.91
C PRO A 82 -57.86 -10.58 -13.79
N GLY A 83 -57.22 -10.36 -12.63
CA GLY A 83 -57.22 -11.31 -11.50
C GLY A 83 -56.15 -12.41 -11.56
N GLY A 84 -55.34 -12.45 -12.61
CA GLY A 84 -54.15 -13.29 -12.72
C GLY A 84 -53.02 -12.85 -11.79
N ARG A 85 -51.97 -13.67 -11.67
CA ARG A 85 -50.86 -13.45 -10.72
C ARG A 85 -49.54 -13.19 -11.42
N VAL A 86 -48.73 -12.29 -10.86
CA VAL A 86 -47.32 -12.10 -11.23
C VAL A 86 -46.46 -12.51 -10.04
N VAL A 87 -45.44 -13.33 -10.31
CA VAL A 87 -44.46 -13.77 -9.30
C VAL A 87 -43.08 -13.37 -9.80
N LEU A 88 -42.30 -12.71 -8.95
CA LEU A 88 -40.90 -12.36 -9.21
C LEU A 88 -40.02 -13.05 -8.18
N GLN A 89 -38.91 -13.61 -8.62
CA GLN A 89 -37.90 -14.25 -7.79
C GLN A 89 -36.52 -13.98 -8.39
N ASP A 90 -35.74 -13.09 -7.79
CA ASP A 90 -34.36 -12.82 -8.19
C ASP A 90 -33.49 -12.67 -6.94
N ASP A 91 -32.19 -12.87 -7.12
CA ASP A 91 -31.23 -12.82 -6.03
C ASP A 91 -30.86 -11.38 -5.64
N ASP A 92 -30.46 -11.24 -4.39
CA ASP A 92 -29.64 -10.12 -3.93
C ASP A 92 -28.26 -10.70 -3.62
N HIS A 93 -27.30 -10.45 -4.51
CA HIS A 93 -25.98 -11.05 -4.41
C HIS A 93 -25.19 -10.56 -3.18
N ASP A 94 -25.58 -9.43 -2.59
CA ASP A 94 -24.89 -8.85 -1.44
C ASP A 94 -25.16 -9.62 -0.14
N ILE A 95 -26.26 -10.37 -0.06
CA ILE A 95 -26.67 -11.09 1.15
C ILE A 95 -26.31 -12.58 1.14
N LEU A 96 -25.73 -13.09 0.04
CA LEU A 96 -25.31 -14.48 -0.09
C LEU A 96 -24.13 -14.78 0.83
N ARG A 97 -24.24 -15.82 1.68
CA ARG A 97 -23.19 -16.17 2.66
C ARG A 97 -22.90 -17.67 2.73
N LEU A 98 -21.63 -18.00 2.93
CA LEU A 98 -21.15 -19.33 3.31
C LEU A 98 -20.59 -19.26 4.73
N TRP A 99 -20.83 -20.30 5.53
CA TRP A 99 -20.23 -20.41 6.86
C TRP A 99 -19.54 -21.78 7.06
N PRO A 100 -18.27 -21.84 7.48
CA PRO A 100 -17.33 -20.73 7.60
C PRO A 100 -17.07 -20.10 6.22
N GLU A 101 -16.91 -18.78 6.18
CA GLU A 101 -16.65 -18.04 4.95
C GLU A 101 -15.21 -18.35 4.48
N PRO A 102 -15.00 -18.99 3.31
CA PRO A 102 -13.66 -19.33 2.87
C PRO A 102 -12.85 -18.07 2.54
N LEU A 103 -11.55 -18.08 2.86
CA LEU A 103 -10.67 -16.93 2.70
C LEU A 103 -10.66 -16.45 1.24
N GLY A 104 -10.86 -15.15 1.03
CA GLY A 104 -10.85 -14.52 -0.30
C GLY A 104 -12.17 -14.65 -1.07
N VAL A 105 -13.13 -15.47 -0.62
CA VAL A 105 -14.44 -15.61 -1.29
C VAL A 105 -15.20 -14.29 -1.27
N ARG A 106 -15.18 -13.53 -0.17
CA ARG A 106 -15.83 -12.22 -0.09
C ARG A 106 -15.27 -11.22 -1.10
N ALA A 107 -13.95 -11.14 -1.22
CA ALA A 107 -13.28 -10.24 -2.17
C ALA A 107 -13.56 -10.66 -3.62
N LEU A 108 -13.56 -11.97 -3.88
CA LEU A 108 -13.86 -12.54 -5.18
C LEU A 108 -15.32 -12.33 -5.59
N TRP A 109 -16.25 -12.51 -4.65
CA TRP A 109 -17.68 -12.28 -4.84
C TRP A 109 -17.98 -10.79 -5.09
N ALA A 110 -17.32 -9.89 -4.35
CA ALA A 110 -17.39 -8.45 -4.63
C ALA A 110 -16.84 -8.08 -6.01
N ALA A 111 -15.80 -8.78 -6.50
CA ALA A 111 -15.29 -8.59 -7.85
C ALA A 111 -16.27 -9.09 -8.92
N TYR A 112 -16.90 -10.24 -8.69
CA TYR A 112 -17.99 -10.76 -9.53
C TYR A 112 -19.15 -9.76 -9.62
N MET A 113 -19.65 -9.26 -8.49
CA MET A 113 -20.77 -8.29 -8.48
C MET A 113 -20.43 -7.03 -9.27
N ARG A 114 -19.20 -6.49 -9.14
CA ARG A 114 -18.76 -5.34 -9.95
C ARG A 114 -18.65 -5.66 -11.44
N ALA A 115 -18.19 -6.86 -11.80
CA ALA A 115 -18.10 -7.27 -13.20
C ALA A 115 -19.49 -7.48 -13.80
N PHE A 116 -20.42 -8.03 -13.01
CA PHE A 116 -21.82 -8.24 -13.36
C PHE A 116 -22.54 -6.91 -13.61
N ASP A 117 -22.40 -5.95 -12.70
CA ASP A 117 -22.94 -4.59 -12.85
C ASP A 117 -22.40 -3.88 -14.12
N ARG A 118 -21.09 -3.99 -14.38
CA ARG A 118 -20.45 -3.38 -15.56
C ARG A 118 -20.96 -3.85 -16.91
N VAL A 119 -21.52 -5.06 -17.01
CA VAL A 119 -22.09 -5.58 -18.26
C VAL A 119 -23.58 -5.24 -18.41
N GLY A 120 -24.12 -4.36 -17.56
CA GLY A 120 -25.49 -3.87 -17.63
C GLY A 120 -26.52 -4.75 -16.89
N ASN A 121 -26.06 -5.64 -16.01
CA ASN A 121 -26.90 -6.45 -15.14
C ASN A 121 -27.09 -5.76 -13.76
N ASP A 122 -28.09 -6.14 -12.98
CA ASP A 122 -28.33 -5.59 -11.63
C ASP A 122 -28.16 -6.69 -10.56
N PRO A 123 -26.99 -6.78 -9.88
CA PRO A 123 -26.75 -7.79 -8.84
C PRO A 123 -27.55 -7.55 -7.55
N TYR A 124 -28.30 -6.44 -7.47
CA TYR A 124 -29.09 -6.05 -6.31
C TYR A 124 -30.59 -6.08 -6.59
N VAL A 125 -31.04 -6.53 -7.77
CA VAL A 125 -32.45 -6.44 -8.17
C VAL A 125 -33.41 -7.12 -7.18
N GLY A 126 -32.95 -8.18 -6.49
CA GLY A 126 -33.74 -8.91 -5.49
C GLY A 126 -34.34 -8.02 -4.40
N ARG A 127 -33.63 -6.99 -3.93
CA ARG A 127 -34.17 -6.04 -2.93
C ARG A 127 -35.19 -5.05 -3.50
N ARG A 128 -35.30 -4.95 -4.83
CA ARG A 128 -36.17 -4.02 -5.56
C ARG A 128 -37.43 -4.66 -6.13
N LEU A 129 -37.63 -5.97 -5.98
CA LEU A 129 -38.77 -6.68 -6.60
C LEU A 129 -40.15 -6.12 -6.24
N VAL A 130 -40.35 -5.72 -4.97
CA VAL A 130 -41.61 -5.10 -4.52
C VAL A 130 -41.82 -3.72 -5.15
N GLU A 131 -40.75 -2.94 -5.29
CA GLU A 131 -40.75 -1.64 -5.95
C GLU A 131 -41.13 -1.79 -7.43
N LEU A 132 -40.53 -2.75 -8.14
CA LEU A 132 -40.81 -3.03 -9.55
C LEU A 132 -42.28 -3.43 -9.77
N LEU A 133 -42.86 -4.24 -8.87
CA LEU A 133 -44.28 -4.60 -8.92
C LEU A 133 -45.18 -3.37 -8.74
N HIS A 134 -44.90 -2.51 -7.75
CA HIS A 134 -45.65 -1.27 -7.57
C HIS A 134 -45.54 -0.34 -8.78
N ALA A 135 -44.33 -0.14 -9.32
CA ALA A 135 -44.08 0.70 -10.48
C ALA A 135 -44.75 0.19 -11.77
N ALA A 136 -45.04 -1.11 -11.84
CA ALA A 136 -45.82 -1.74 -12.91
C ALA A 136 -47.34 -1.72 -12.67
N GLY A 137 -47.81 -1.15 -11.56
CA GLY A 137 -49.24 -1.01 -11.23
C GLY A 137 -49.82 -2.20 -10.46
N ALA A 138 -49.01 -3.17 -10.03
CA ALA A 138 -49.46 -4.26 -9.18
C ALA A 138 -49.59 -3.81 -7.72
N ARG A 139 -50.45 -4.49 -6.95
CA ARG A 139 -50.55 -4.37 -5.49
C ARG A 139 -50.09 -5.68 -4.85
N PRO A 140 -48.78 -5.85 -4.59
CA PRO A 140 -48.23 -7.07 -4.02
C PRO A 140 -48.84 -7.32 -2.63
N THR A 141 -49.37 -8.52 -2.42
CA THR A 141 -50.00 -8.93 -1.15
C THR A 141 -49.11 -9.86 -0.32
N ARG A 142 -47.95 -10.27 -0.85
CA ARG A 142 -47.00 -11.15 -0.20
C ARG A 142 -45.57 -10.87 -0.68
N SER A 143 -44.62 -10.82 0.25
CA SER A 143 -43.19 -10.83 -0.02
C SER A 143 -42.51 -11.75 0.99
N ASN A 144 -41.61 -12.62 0.50
CA ASN A 144 -40.82 -13.50 1.33
C ASN A 144 -39.33 -13.26 1.01
N PHE A 145 -38.52 -12.97 2.02
CA PHE A 145 -37.07 -12.95 1.90
C PHE A 145 -36.54 -14.30 2.37
N LEU A 146 -35.92 -15.06 1.45
CA LEU A 146 -35.25 -16.31 1.77
C LEU A 146 -33.76 -16.02 1.91
N PHE A 147 -33.19 -16.35 3.06
CA PHE A 147 -31.75 -16.29 3.22
C PHE A 147 -31.11 -17.36 2.35
N PHE A 148 -30.30 -16.94 1.38
CA PHE A 148 -29.60 -17.83 0.47
C PHE A 148 -28.15 -17.98 0.92
N GLY A 149 -27.89 -19.06 1.65
CA GLY A 149 -26.59 -19.36 2.22
C GLY A 149 -26.54 -20.79 2.74
N ALA A 150 -25.36 -21.28 3.09
CA ALA A 150 -25.19 -22.63 3.63
C ALA A 150 -24.08 -22.68 4.68
N CYS A 151 -24.29 -23.51 5.70
CA CYS A 151 -23.26 -23.86 6.66
C CYS A 151 -22.55 -25.17 6.26
N ALA A 152 -21.25 -25.27 6.52
CA ALA A 152 -20.50 -26.50 6.34
C ALA A 152 -21.12 -27.61 7.18
N GLY A 153 -21.41 -28.74 6.52
CA GLY A 153 -22.16 -29.86 7.10
C GLY A 153 -23.63 -29.94 6.64
N GLU A 154 -24.18 -28.89 6.04
CA GLU A 154 -25.48 -28.95 5.38
C GLU A 154 -25.39 -29.61 4.00
N LYS A 155 -26.43 -30.36 3.62
CA LYS A 155 -26.52 -31.00 2.30
C LYS A 155 -26.39 -29.99 1.14
N ALA A 156 -26.82 -28.76 1.35
CA ALA A 156 -26.80 -27.70 0.33
C ALA A 156 -25.44 -27.02 0.17
N PHE A 157 -24.49 -27.20 1.10
CA PHE A 157 -23.22 -26.47 1.11
C PHE A 157 -22.37 -26.73 -0.12
N ALA A 158 -22.14 -28.00 -0.47
CA ALA A 158 -21.34 -28.37 -1.64
C ALA A 158 -21.95 -27.83 -2.93
N GLN A 159 -23.27 -27.93 -3.06
CA GLN A 159 -23.99 -27.45 -4.24
C GLN A 159 -23.92 -25.91 -4.37
N LEU A 160 -24.04 -25.17 -3.27
CA LEU A 160 -23.90 -23.72 -3.28
C LEU A 160 -22.48 -23.28 -3.66
N VAL A 161 -21.47 -23.98 -3.13
CA VAL A 161 -20.06 -23.75 -3.45
C VAL A 161 -19.78 -24.01 -4.93
N ASP A 162 -20.26 -25.11 -5.50
CA ASP A 162 -20.08 -25.43 -6.93
C ASP A 162 -20.75 -24.40 -7.84
N ASN A 163 -21.95 -23.92 -7.46
CA ASN A 163 -22.66 -22.87 -8.18
C ASN A 163 -21.88 -21.56 -8.16
N MET A 164 -21.42 -21.12 -6.98
CA MET A 164 -20.60 -19.90 -6.84
C MET A 164 -19.30 -19.99 -7.66
N ALA A 165 -18.62 -21.14 -7.62
CA ALA A 165 -17.39 -21.35 -8.40
C ALA A 165 -17.66 -21.25 -9.90
N SER A 166 -18.78 -21.82 -10.36
CA SER A 166 -19.19 -21.80 -11.77
C SER A 166 -19.53 -20.39 -12.26
N LEU A 167 -20.25 -19.60 -11.46
CA LEU A 167 -20.56 -18.19 -11.77
C LEU A 167 -19.30 -17.34 -11.91
N VAL A 168 -18.37 -17.47 -10.95
CA VAL A 168 -17.11 -16.74 -10.97
C VAL A 168 -16.22 -17.15 -12.16
N LEU A 169 -16.18 -18.44 -12.50
CA LEU A 169 -15.45 -18.93 -13.67
C LEU A 169 -16.06 -18.43 -14.98
N GLY A 170 -17.39 -18.43 -15.09
CA GLY A 170 -18.09 -17.90 -16.26
C GLY A 170 -17.85 -16.41 -16.47
N ALA A 171 -17.69 -15.65 -15.38
CA ALA A 171 -17.40 -14.21 -15.42
C ALA A 171 -15.90 -13.90 -15.50
N ARG A 172 -15.01 -14.89 -15.65
CA ARG A 172 -13.55 -14.72 -15.54
C ARG A 172 -13.01 -13.61 -16.43
N GLU A 173 -13.40 -13.56 -17.71
CA GLU A 173 -12.89 -12.54 -18.64
C GLU A 173 -13.36 -11.13 -18.27
N ALA A 174 -14.63 -10.99 -17.88
CA ALA A 174 -15.20 -9.73 -17.40
C ALA A 174 -14.57 -9.25 -16.08
N ILE A 175 -14.22 -10.18 -15.18
CA ILE A 175 -13.51 -9.89 -13.93
C ILE A 175 -12.05 -9.46 -14.22
N VAL A 176 -11.44 -9.97 -15.30
CA VAL A 176 -10.02 -9.77 -15.66
C VAL A 176 -9.78 -8.53 -16.54
N GLY A 177 -10.81 -7.89 -17.08
CA GLY A 177 -10.71 -6.76 -18.03
C GLY A 177 -9.88 -5.53 -17.57
N ASP A 178 -8.88 -5.22 -18.40
CA ASP A 178 -7.92 -4.08 -18.49
C ASP A 178 -6.98 -3.70 -17.32
N GLY A 179 -5.68 -3.87 -17.59
CA GLY A 179 -4.54 -3.47 -16.76
C GLY A 179 -3.64 -4.64 -16.35
N LEU A 180 -2.40 -4.67 -16.83
CA LEU A 180 -1.39 -5.70 -16.52
C LEU A 180 -1.21 -5.94 -15.00
N GLY A 181 -1.44 -4.91 -14.16
CA GLY A 181 -1.39 -5.00 -12.70
C GLY A 181 -2.58 -5.72 -12.05
N ARG A 182 -3.79 -5.64 -12.62
CA ARG A 182 -4.97 -6.36 -12.11
C ARG A 182 -5.00 -7.82 -12.56
N ARG A 183 -4.50 -8.12 -13.75
CA ARG A 183 -4.58 -9.46 -14.37
C ARG A 183 -3.90 -10.56 -13.55
N LEU A 184 -2.70 -10.29 -13.00
CA LEU A 184 -1.96 -11.26 -12.18
C LEU A 184 -2.61 -11.48 -10.80
N LEU A 185 -3.05 -10.40 -10.14
CA LEU A 185 -3.73 -10.47 -8.84
C LEU A 185 -5.08 -11.19 -8.94
N VAL A 186 -5.89 -10.86 -9.95
CA VAL A 186 -7.19 -11.48 -10.22
C VAL A 186 -7.04 -12.96 -10.61
N CYS A 187 -6.06 -13.32 -11.45
CA CYS A 187 -5.81 -14.72 -11.78
C CYS A 187 -5.38 -15.54 -10.55
N ARG A 188 -4.61 -14.95 -9.62
CA ARG A 188 -4.25 -15.60 -8.35
C ARG A 188 -5.42 -15.70 -7.38
N LEU A 189 -6.28 -14.68 -7.29
CA LEU A 189 -7.50 -14.71 -6.48
C LEU A 189 -8.50 -15.74 -7.02
N LEU A 190 -8.64 -15.85 -8.34
CA LEU A 190 -9.42 -16.91 -9.00
C LEU A 190 -8.81 -18.29 -8.73
N GLY A 191 -7.49 -18.45 -8.83
CA GLY A 191 -6.80 -19.71 -8.54
C GLY A 191 -6.93 -20.14 -7.07
N ARG A 192 -6.69 -19.23 -6.12
CA ARG A 192 -6.80 -19.49 -4.67
C ARG A 192 -8.25 -19.67 -4.22
N GLY A 193 -9.17 -18.83 -4.70
CA GLY A 193 -10.60 -18.92 -4.40
C GLY A 193 -11.24 -20.16 -5.00
N HIS A 194 -10.90 -20.53 -6.24
CA HIS A 194 -11.38 -21.78 -6.86
C HIS A 194 -10.88 -23.02 -6.10
N LYS A 195 -9.60 -23.03 -5.69
CA LYS A 195 -9.04 -24.11 -4.87
C LYS A 195 -9.70 -24.16 -3.48
N ALA A 196 -9.90 -23.01 -2.83
CA ALA A 196 -10.59 -22.91 -1.54
C ALA A 196 -12.08 -23.30 -1.59
N LEU A 197 -12.74 -23.11 -2.75
CA LEU A 197 -14.12 -23.55 -3.00
C LEU A 197 -14.18 -25.06 -3.25
N LYS A 198 -13.33 -25.62 -4.13
CA LYS A 198 -13.39 -27.05 -4.49
C LYS A 198 -12.76 -28.00 -3.48
N GLU A 199 -11.74 -27.56 -2.77
CA GLU A 199 -11.10 -28.29 -1.69
C GLU A 199 -11.33 -27.48 -0.41
N PRO A 200 -12.48 -27.63 0.28
CA PRO A 200 -12.61 -27.12 1.64
C PRO A 200 -11.65 -27.97 2.47
N SER A 201 -10.38 -27.55 2.52
CA SER A 201 -9.32 -28.38 3.08
C SER A 201 -9.41 -28.36 4.60
N MET A 202 -10.38 -29.09 5.17
CA MET A 202 -10.30 -29.51 6.56
C MET A 202 -9.18 -30.55 6.78
N ALA A 203 -8.55 -31.04 5.69
CA ALA A 203 -7.52 -32.08 5.72
C ALA A 203 -6.06 -31.57 5.62
N THR A 204 -5.80 -30.28 5.33
CA THR A 204 -4.45 -29.73 5.45
C THR A 204 -4.17 -29.35 6.91
N SER A 205 -2.90 -29.36 7.33
CA SER A 205 -2.49 -28.88 8.66
C SER A 205 -3.04 -27.48 8.96
N ASN A 206 -3.09 -26.61 7.94
CA ASN A 206 -3.61 -25.25 8.04
C ASN A 206 -5.14 -25.21 8.20
N GLY A 207 -5.90 -26.13 7.59
CA GLY A 207 -7.35 -26.23 7.80
C GLY A 207 -7.75 -26.48 9.25
N LYS A 208 -7.04 -27.40 9.93
CA LYS A 208 -7.25 -27.67 11.35
C LYS A 208 -6.94 -26.45 12.22
N ILE A 209 -5.88 -25.71 11.88
CA ILE A 209 -5.48 -24.49 12.59
C ILE A 209 -6.52 -23.38 12.40
N VAL A 210 -7.05 -23.20 11.19
CA VAL A 210 -8.11 -22.21 10.93
C VAL A 210 -9.38 -22.56 11.72
N ALA A 211 -9.79 -23.83 11.73
CA ALA A 211 -10.93 -24.27 12.54
C ALA A 211 -10.70 -24.05 14.05
N ALA A 212 -9.48 -24.34 14.54
CA ALA A 212 -9.11 -24.08 15.93
C ALA A 212 -9.10 -22.59 16.27
N LEU A 213 -8.61 -21.73 15.36
CA LEU A 213 -8.67 -20.27 15.51
C LEU A 213 -10.13 -19.80 15.62
N GLN A 214 -11.02 -20.27 14.75
CA GLN A 214 -12.44 -19.91 14.81
C GLN A 214 -13.09 -20.35 16.12
N ALA A 215 -12.80 -21.58 16.56
CA ALA A 215 -13.26 -22.06 17.85
C ALA A 215 -12.72 -21.22 19.02
N PHE A 216 -11.46 -20.81 18.98
CA PHE A 216 -10.87 -19.90 19.97
C PHE A 216 -11.54 -18.53 19.95
N LEU A 217 -11.72 -17.93 18.77
CA LEU A 217 -12.35 -16.61 18.63
C LEU A 217 -13.75 -16.61 19.23
N HIS A 218 -14.58 -17.58 18.85
CA HIS A 218 -15.96 -17.67 19.32
C HIS A 218 -16.09 -18.09 20.78
N ASN A 219 -15.40 -19.16 21.19
CA ASN A 219 -15.64 -19.78 22.49
C ASN A 219 -14.85 -19.12 23.62
N VAL A 220 -13.73 -18.45 23.31
CA VAL A 220 -12.78 -17.90 24.30
C VAL A 220 -12.68 -16.39 24.16
N TYR A 221 -12.23 -15.89 23.00
CA TYR A 221 -11.93 -14.46 22.82
C TYR A 221 -13.18 -13.59 22.92
N GLU A 222 -14.24 -13.88 22.18
CA GLU A 222 -15.49 -13.10 22.20
C GLU A 222 -16.12 -13.04 23.60
N LYS A 223 -16.09 -14.15 24.34
CA LYS A 223 -16.60 -14.18 25.72
C LYS A 223 -15.76 -13.31 26.65
N ALA A 224 -14.44 -13.30 26.47
CA ALA A 224 -13.56 -12.40 27.22
C ALA A 224 -13.78 -10.94 26.82
N ALA A 225 -13.89 -10.66 25.52
CA ALA A 225 -14.05 -9.31 24.95
C ALA A 225 -15.39 -8.65 25.29
N LYS A 226 -16.46 -9.42 25.51
CA LYS A 226 -17.79 -8.89 25.91
C LYS A 226 -17.85 -8.36 27.35
N LYS A 227 -16.85 -8.65 28.20
CA LYS A 227 -16.84 -8.13 29.58
C LYS A 227 -16.62 -6.61 29.54
N PRO A 228 -17.34 -5.81 30.36
CA PRO A 228 -17.15 -4.36 30.40
C PRO A 228 -15.68 -4.00 30.66
N GLY A 229 -15.11 -3.14 29.80
CA GLY A 229 -13.72 -2.70 29.89
C GLY A 229 -12.66 -3.74 29.51
N ALA A 230 -13.03 -4.92 28.98
CA ALA A 230 -12.07 -5.96 28.63
C ALA A 230 -11.19 -5.62 27.42
N LEU A 231 -11.74 -4.87 26.45
CA LEU A 231 -10.97 -4.34 25.34
C LEU A 231 -10.75 -2.84 25.53
N ARG A 232 -9.52 -2.39 25.25
CA ARG A 232 -9.16 -0.96 25.29
C ARG A 232 -9.84 -0.15 24.18
N GLN A 233 -10.19 -0.79 23.07
CA GLN A 233 -10.79 -0.19 21.89
C GLN A 233 -11.73 -1.19 21.22
N GLY A 234 -12.78 -0.69 20.55
CA GLY A 234 -13.74 -1.55 19.83
C GLY A 234 -13.18 -2.17 18.55
N SER A 235 -12.16 -1.54 17.96
CA SER A 235 -11.42 -2.03 16.79
C SER A 235 -9.97 -1.60 16.88
N PHE A 236 -9.04 -2.46 16.47
CA PHE A 236 -7.61 -2.16 16.43
C PHE A 236 -7.18 -1.98 14.98
N LYS A 237 -6.62 -0.82 14.65
CA LYS A 237 -6.16 -0.48 13.30
C LYS A 237 -4.75 0.08 13.34
N THR A 238 -4.00 -0.14 12.27
CA THR A 238 -2.70 0.54 12.06
C THR A 238 -2.90 1.99 11.61
N THR A 239 -1.82 2.78 11.54
CA THR A 239 -1.91 4.17 11.03
C THR A 239 -2.31 4.22 9.56
N SER A 240 -1.99 3.17 8.79
CA SER A 240 -2.45 3.02 7.41
C SER A 240 -3.88 2.51 7.29
N GLY A 241 -4.61 2.32 8.40
CA GLY A 241 -5.99 1.85 8.43
C GLY A 241 -6.17 0.35 8.20
N VAL A 242 -5.11 -0.46 8.36
CA VAL A 242 -5.18 -1.93 8.28
C VAL A 242 -5.82 -2.46 9.56
N ASP A 243 -6.89 -3.24 9.43
CA ASP A 243 -7.51 -3.92 10.57
C ASP A 243 -6.59 -5.00 11.13
N LEU A 244 -6.42 -4.99 12.45
CA LEU A 244 -5.57 -5.94 13.14
C LEU A 244 -6.42 -7.03 13.79
N GLU A 245 -6.20 -8.26 13.33
CA GLU A 245 -6.77 -9.43 13.97
C GLU A 245 -6.17 -9.64 15.38
N PRO A 246 -6.96 -10.15 16.34
CA PRO A 246 -6.47 -10.40 17.70
C PRO A 246 -5.41 -11.50 17.75
N LEU A 247 -5.38 -12.39 16.75
CA LEU A 247 -4.40 -13.47 16.63
C LEU A 247 -4.20 -13.86 15.16
N TYR A 248 -2.94 -14.01 14.76
CA TYR A 248 -2.55 -14.49 13.44
C TYR A 248 -2.00 -15.92 13.53
N VAL A 249 -2.36 -16.75 12.56
CA VAL A 249 -1.99 -18.17 12.47
C VAL A 249 -1.35 -18.46 11.11
N PRO A 250 -0.63 -19.58 10.94
CA PRO A 250 -0.12 -19.97 9.64
C PRO A 250 -1.18 -19.92 8.54
N ARG A 251 -0.81 -19.38 7.38
CA ARG A 251 -1.62 -19.37 6.16
C ARG A 251 -0.76 -19.90 5.02
N ASP A 252 -1.39 -20.52 4.02
CA ASP A 252 -0.69 -20.90 2.79
C ASP A 252 -0.22 -19.64 2.06
N PHE A 253 1.10 -19.51 1.87
CA PHE A 253 1.69 -18.47 1.05
C PHE A 253 2.87 -19.03 0.24
N ASP A 254 3.13 -18.39 -0.90
CA ASP A 254 4.26 -18.77 -1.77
C ASP A 254 5.55 -18.20 -1.17
N TYR A 255 6.37 -19.07 -0.58
CA TYR A 255 7.59 -18.66 0.12
C TYR A 255 8.58 -17.96 -0.82
N ASP A 256 8.84 -18.53 -1.99
CA ASP A 256 9.84 -18.02 -2.93
C ASP A 256 9.39 -16.69 -3.53
N GLU A 257 8.09 -16.53 -3.81
CA GLU A 257 7.57 -15.32 -4.43
C GLU A 257 7.36 -14.15 -3.46
N LYS A 258 7.04 -14.45 -2.20
CA LYS A 258 6.69 -13.43 -1.19
C LYS A 258 7.81 -13.13 -0.21
N LEU A 259 8.60 -14.12 0.17
CA LEU A 259 9.65 -13.98 1.18
C LEU A 259 11.03 -14.08 0.55
N GLY A 260 11.30 -15.21 -0.12
CA GLY A 260 12.61 -15.56 -0.64
C GLY A 260 13.70 -15.61 0.45
N PHE A 261 14.95 -15.56 -0.01
CA PHE A 261 16.13 -15.52 0.84
C PHE A 261 16.78 -14.12 0.82
N PRO A 262 17.44 -13.69 1.92
CA PRO A 262 18.13 -12.41 1.94
C PRO A 262 19.24 -12.35 0.87
N GLY A 263 19.40 -11.19 0.24
CA GLY A 263 20.34 -11.01 -0.88
C GLY A 263 19.86 -11.57 -2.22
N GLN A 264 18.64 -12.12 -2.29
CA GLN A 264 18.04 -12.62 -3.52
C GLN A 264 16.69 -11.95 -3.76
N TYR A 265 16.27 -11.89 -5.02
CA TYR A 265 14.92 -11.44 -5.38
C TYR A 265 13.86 -12.25 -4.59
N PRO A 266 12.80 -11.61 -4.02
CA PRO A 266 12.41 -10.19 -4.14
C PRO A 266 12.96 -9.29 -3.01
N PHE A 267 14.02 -9.71 -2.32
CA PHE A 267 14.74 -8.96 -1.28
C PHE A 267 13.91 -8.57 -0.04
N THR A 268 12.75 -9.21 0.17
CA THR A 268 11.86 -8.94 1.32
C THR A 268 12.62 -9.06 2.63
N ARG A 269 13.43 -10.11 2.77
CA ARG A 269 14.25 -10.41 3.97
C ARG A 269 15.56 -9.62 4.06
N GLY A 270 15.81 -8.68 3.15
CA GLY A 270 17.03 -7.87 3.11
C GLY A 270 17.80 -8.03 1.80
N ILE A 271 18.58 -7.00 1.48
CA ILE A 271 19.29 -6.87 0.19
C ILE A 271 20.68 -7.53 0.18
N GLN A 272 21.20 -7.94 1.34
CA GLN A 272 22.49 -8.62 1.47
C GLN A 272 22.28 -9.97 2.15
N PRO A 273 23.01 -11.02 1.75
CA PRO A 273 22.83 -12.35 2.33
C PRO A 273 23.20 -12.40 3.82
N THR A 274 24.20 -11.63 4.23
CA THR A 274 24.69 -11.60 5.62
C THR A 274 24.07 -10.50 6.47
N MET A 275 23.46 -9.47 5.84
CA MET A 275 23.03 -8.23 6.50
C MET A 275 24.00 -7.81 7.62
N TYR A 276 23.50 -7.61 8.83
CA TYR A 276 24.27 -7.08 9.97
C TYR A 276 25.23 -8.07 10.62
N ARG A 277 25.12 -9.37 10.30
CA ARG A 277 26.15 -10.36 10.68
C ARG A 277 27.48 -10.07 9.99
N GLY A 278 27.42 -9.45 8.81
CA GLY A 278 28.61 -9.01 8.09
C GLY A 278 29.07 -7.62 8.54
N ARG A 279 28.18 -6.63 8.48
CA ARG A 279 28.47 -5.26 8.89
C ARG A 279 27.21 -4.58 9.40
N PHE A 280 27.32 -3.88 10.53
CA PHE A 280 26.25 -3.00 11.00
C PHE A 280 25.87 -1.95 9.96
N TRP A 281 24.66 -1.42 10.08
CA TRP A 281 24.24 -0.25 9.32
C TRP A 281 25.17 0.93 9.62
N THR A 282 25.24 1.89 8.70
CA THR A 282 25.98 3.13 8.93
C THR A 282 25.23 3.98 9.95
N MET A 283 25.77 4.11 11.15
CA MET A 283 25.32 5.07 12.17
C MET A 283 25.67 6.48 11.67
N ARG A 284 24.65 7.23 11.24
CA ARG A 284 24.81 8.47 10.48
C ARG A 284 23.96 9.56 11.12
N GLN A 285 24.53 10.29 12.08
CA GLN A 285 23.83 11.44 12.66
C GLN A 285 23.88 12.63 11.69
N TYR A 286 22.76 13.33 11.66
CA TYR A 286 22.54 14.54 10.89
C TYR A 286 23.13 15.69 11.67
N ALA A 287 24.03 16.44 11.03
CA ALA A 287 24.72 17.57 11.64
C ALA A 287 24.93 18.67 10.61
N GLY A 288 24.91 19.90 11.08
CA GLY A 288 25.00 21.10 10.26
C GLY A 288 24.18 22.20 10.90
N PHE A 289 24.86 23.23 11.40
CA PHE A 289 24.28 24.50 11.83
C PHE A 289 25.40 25.52 12.01
N GLY A 290 25.07 26.79 11.87
CA GLY A 290 26.03 27.87 11.98
C GLY A 290 27.02 27.87 10.81
N THR A 291 28.30 28.12 11.11
CA THR A 291 29.34 28.23 10.09
C THR A 291 29.90 26.86 9.68
N ALA A 292 30.68 26.86 8.59
CA ALA A 292 31.39 25.69 8.11
C ALA A 292 32.35 25.12 9.18
N GLU A 293 33.07 25.97 9.92
CA GLU A 293 33.99 25.57 11.00
C GLU A 293 33.27 24.96 12.19
N GLU A 294 32.14 25.53 12.61
CA GLU A 294 31.33 25.00 13.71
C GLU A 294 30.79 23.61 13.35
N THR A 295 30.30 23.45 12.12
CA THR A 295 29.84 22.16 11.61
C THR A 295 30.99 21.17 11.45
N ASN A 296 32.18 21.59 11.00
CA ASN A 296 33.36 20.75 10.93
C ASN A 296 33.77 20.22 12.32
N ALA A 297 33.83 21.10 13.33
CA ALA A 297 34.14 20.71 14.70
C ALA A 297 33.14 19.64 15.20
N ARG A 298 31.86 19.78 14.84
CA ARG A 298 30.82 18.80 15.13
C ARG A 298 31.05 17.46 14.42
N PHE A 299 31.41 17.47 13.14
CA PHE A 299 31.75 16.24 12.41
C PHE A 299 32.93 15.51 13.08
N GLN A 300 33.99 16.22 13.41
CA GLN A 300 35.16 15.65 14.09
C GLN A 300 34.78 15.03 15.45
N TYR A 301 33.93 15.70 16.24
CA TYR A 301 33.41 15.17 17.50
C TYR A 301 32.60 13.88 17.31
N LEU A 302 31.70 13.85 16.33
CA LEU A 302 30.84 12.69 16.06
C LEU A 302 31.65 11.49 15.55
N LEU A 303 32.61 11.72 14.64
CA LEU A 303 33.53 10.69 14.15
C LEU A 303 34.34 10.08 15.31
N LYS A 304 34.91 10.92 16.19
CA LYS A 304 35.60 10.48 17.41
C LYS A 304 34.69 9.70 18.36
N SER A 305 33.38 9.97 18.33
CA SER A 305 32.38 9.31 19.17
C SER A 305 31.84 7.98 18.62
N GLY A 306 32.33 7.55 17.45
CA GLY A 306 31.98 6.28 16.81
C GLY A 306 30.96 6.38 15.67
N GLN A 307 30.67 7.59 15.17
CA GLN A 307 29.92 7.76 13.91
C GLN A 307 30.73 7.20 12.74
N THR A 308 30.05 6.56 11.78
CA THR A 308 30.72 5.83 10.67
C THR A 308 30.49 6.45 9.29
N GLY A 309 29.71 7.53 9.21
CA GLY A 309 29.52 8.33 7.98
C GLY A 309 28.98 9.72 8.31
N LEU A 310 29.24 10.71 7.46
CA LEU A 310 28.84 12.11 7.68
C LEU A 310 27.47 12.39 7.07
N SER A 311 26.67 13.27 7.68
CA SER A 311 25.43 13.73 7.07
C SER A 311 25.27 15.22 7.31
N THR A 312 25.29 15.98 6.23
CA THR A 312 25.33 17.44 6.22
C THR A 312 23.93 18.00 6.02
N ALA A 313 23.50 18.84 6.97
CA ALA A 313 22.34 19.71 6.86
C ALA A 313 22.76 21.10 6.39
N PHE A 314 22.10 21.65 5.37
CA PHE A 314 22.36 22.98 4.83
C PHE A 314 21.29 23.96 5.27
N ASP A 315 21.61 25.25 5.38
CA ASP A 315 20.62 26.26 5.73
C ASP A 315 19.60 26.50 4.60
N LEU A 316 18.53 27.26 4.88
CA LEU A 316 17.51 27.54 3.88
C LEU A 316 18.05 28.33 2.67
N PRO A 317 18.90 29.36 2.82
CA PRO A 317 19.52 30.05 1.69
C PRO A 317 20.25 29.11 0.72
N THR A 318 21.14 28.25 1.21
CA THR A 318 21.89 27.27 0.41
C THR A 318 20.94 26.31 -0.32
N GLN A 319 19.88 25.86 0.36
CA GLN A 319 18.87 24.97 -0.22
C GLN A 319 18.07 25.64 -1.33
N MET A 320 17.81 26.94 -1.19
CA MET A 320 17.02 27.75 -2.12
C MET A 320 17.85 28.45 -3.21
N GLY A 321 19.17 28.22 -3.25
CA GLY A 321 20.06 28.80 -4.25
C GLY A 321 20.27 30.30 -4.06
N HIS A 322 20.38 30.74 -2.82
CA HIS A 322 20.69 32.11 -2.45
C HIS A 322 22.00 32.15 -1.66
N ASP A 323 22.88 33.07 -2.05
CA ASP A 323 24.06 33.42 -1.26
C ASP A 323 23.64 34.09 0.06
N SER A 324 24.48 34.02 1.08
CA SER A 324 24.23 34.57 2.42
C SER A 324 23.95 36.08 2.46
N ASP A 325 24.43 36.84 1.48
CA ASP A 325 24.20 38.29 1.37
C ASP A 325 22.90 38.66 0.62
N SER A 326 22.18 37.66 0.10
CA SER A 326 20.89 37.85 -0.55
C SER A 326 19.89 38.51 0.40
N PRO A 327 19.13 39.53 -0.03
CA PRO A 327 18.06 40.10 0.78
C PRO A 327 17.02 39.06 1.23
N ARG A 328 16.85 37.96 0.48
CA ARG A 328 15.93 36.85 0.82
C ARG A 328 16.50 35.88 1.87
N ALA A 329 17.81 35.90 2.11
CA ALA A 329 18.48 35.04 3.08
C ALA A 329 18.46 35.61 4.51
N ARG A 330 18.10 36.90 4.67
CA ARG A 330 18.13 37.60 5.96
C ARG A 330 17.36 36.85 7.05
N GLY A 331 18.07 36.46 8.10
CA GLY A 331 17.51 35.76 9.27
C GLY A 331 17.52 34.24 9.18
N GLU A 332 17.95 33.68 8.05
CA GLU A 332 17.98 32.23 7.82
C GLU A 332 19.38 31.66 7.61
N VAL A 333 20.39 32.51 7.38
CA VAL A 333 21.80 32.12 7.23
C VAL A 333 22.28 31.34 8.46
N GLY A 334 22.76 30.12 8.25
CA GLY A 334 23.29 29.25 9.30
C GLY A 334 22.27 28.75 10.34
N ARG A 335 20.97 29.05 10.18
CA ARG A 335 19.99 28.84 11.26
C ARG A 335 19.57 27.40 11.45
N VAL A 336 19.29 26.70 10.36
CA VAL A 336 18.77 25.31 10.35
C VAL A 336 19.75 24.31 9.71
N GLY A 337 20.95 24.78 9.41
CA GLY A 337 21.95 24.06 8.64
C GLY A 337 23.20 24.91 8.46
N VAL A 338 24.25 24.34 7.87
CA VAL A 338 25.46 25.09 7.52
C VAL A 338 25.21 25.99 6.31
N ALA A 339 25.74 27.21 6.33
CA ALA A 339 25.75 28.12 5.18
C ALA A 339 26.91 27.76 4.24
N ILE A 340 26.63 27.59 2.94
CA ILE A 340 27.64 27.31 1.90
C ILE A 340 27.35 28.19 0.69
N ASP A 341 28.18 29.21 0.49
CA ASP A 341 28.08 30.13 -0.66
C ASP A 341 29.12 29.78 -1.73
N SER A 342 30.24 29.20 -1.32
CA SER A 342 31.44 29.06 -2.14
C SER A 342 32.19 27.73 -1.93
N VAL A 343 33.22 27.49 -2.76
CA VAL A 343 34.09 26.32 -2.58
C VAL A 343 34.93 26.42 -1.31
N GLU A 344 35.28 27.65 -0.90
CA GLU A 344 36.02 27.93 0.33
C GLU A 344 35.23 27.51 1.58
N ASP A 345 33.91 27.67 1.57
CA ASP A 345 33.04 27.19 2.66
C ASP A 345 32.98 25.67 2.70
N MET A 346 32.92 25.03 1.54
CA MET A 346 32.99 23.57 1.41
C MET A 346 34.35 23.03 1.90
N GLU A 347 35.44 23.74 1.62
CA GLU A 347 36.79 23.39 2.08
C GLU A 347 36.89 23.48 3.61
N ARG A 348 36.41 24.58 4.20
CA ARG A 348 36.34 24.75 5.67
C ARG A 348 35.48 23.66 6.32
N LEU A 349 34.33 23.35 5.71
CA LEU A 349 33.39 22.34 6.22
C LEU A 349 34.05 20.95 6.35
N PHE A 350 34.92 20.59 5.41
CA PHE A 350 35.59 19.29 5.37
C PHE A 350 37.08 19.34 5.73
N ALA A 351 37.55 20.46 6.30
CA ALA A 351 38.94 20.61 6.74
C ALA A 351 39.35 19.47 7.68
N GLY A 352 40.49 18.83 7.38
CA GLY A 352 41.02 17.71 8.16
C GLY A 352 40.19 16.42 8.10
N ILE A 353 39.27 16.27 7.15
CA ILE A 353 38.51 15.04 6.91
C ILE A 353 38.95 14.42 5.59
N GLU A 354 39.44 13.17 5.64
CA GLU A 354 39.83 12.42 4.44
C GLU A 354 38.60 11.89 3.68
N LEU A 355 38.10 12.64 2.70
CA LEU A 355 36.87 12.33 1.95
C LEU A 355 36.91 10.98 1.21
N GLY A 356 38.08 10.48 0.83
CA GLY A 356 38.23 9.14 0.23
C GLY A 356 37.98 7.98 1.19
N LYS A 357 37.98 8.22 2.51
CA LYS A 357 37.81 7.19 3.55
C LYS A 357 36.48 7.26 4.28
N VAL A 358 35.72 8.35 4.13
CA VAL A 358 34.46 8.57 4.83
C VAL A 358 33.34 8.83 3.83
N SER A 359 32.21 8.14 4.00
CA SER A 359 31.04 8.39 3.17
C SER A 359 30.28 9.61 3.66
N THR A 360 30.03 10.59 2.79
CA THR A 360 29.27 11.82 3.10
C THR A 360 27.88 11.81 2.46
N SER A 361 26.85 12.08 3.26
CA SER A 361 25.49 12.34 2.77
C SER A 361 25.22 13.84 2.83
N MET A 362 24.66 14.40 1.76
CA MET A 362 24.28 15.81 1.66
C MET A 362 22.77 15.89 1.46
N THR A 363 22.04 16.39 2.46
CA THR A 363 20.59 16.58 2.39
C THR A 363 20.29 17.89 1.65
N ILE A 364 20.48 17.82 0.33
CA ILE A 364 20.35 18.93 -0.59
C ILE A 364 19.58 18.47 -1.83
N ASN A 365 18.70 19.33 -2.37
CA ASN A 365 17.75 18.97 -3.42
C ASN A 365 17.89 19.86 -4.65
N ALA A 366 17.23 21.02 -4.70
CA ALA A 366 17.22 21.87 -5.89
C ALA A 366 18.63 22.33 -6.33
N THR A 367 19.55 22.52 -5.37
CA THR A 367 20.96 22.89 -5.60
C THR A 367 21.92 21.69 -5.56
N ALA A 368 21.42 20.45 -5.55
CA ALA A 368 22.25 19.25 -5.35
C ALA A 368 23.40 19.10 -6.35
N ALA A 369 23.19 19.44 -7.62
CA ALA A 369 24.24 19.39 -8.64
C ALA A 369 25.40 20.35 -8.31
N THR A 370 25.09 21.56 -7.85
CA THR A 370 26.07 22.56 -7.45
C THR A 370 26.87 22.11 -6.24
N LEU A 371 26.20 21.67 -5.17
CA LEU A 371 26.88 21.23 -3.95
C LEU A 371 27.71 19.96 -4.19
N LEU A 372 27.27 19.07 -5.08
CA LEU A 372 28.08 17.92 -5.51
C LEU A 372 29.35 18.36 -6.25
N ALA A 373 29.27 19.35 -7.13
CA ALA A 373 30.43 19.89 -7.83
C ALA A 373 31.44 20.53 -6.86
N LEU A 374 30.96 21.32 -5.88
CA LEU A 374 31.82 21.89 -4.83
C LEU A 374 32.48 20.79 -3.99
N TYR A 375 31.71 19.77 -3.59
CA TYR A 375 32.23 18.64 -2.82
C TYR A 375 33.31 17.87 -3.60
N GLN A 376 33.09 17.63 -4.90
CA GLN A 376 34.09 17.01 -5.77
C GLN A 376 35.36 17.86 -5.84
N ALA A 377 35.23 19.17 -6.08
CA ALA A 377 36.38 20.08 -6.19
C ALA A 377 37.26 20.04 -4.92
N VAL A 378 36.64 20.06 -3.73
CA VAL A 378 37.35 19.92 -2.46
C VAL A 378 38.00 18.54 -2.32
N GLY A 379 37.31 17.47 -2.72
CA GLY A 379 37.88 16.12 -2.74
C GLY A 379 39.13 16.01 -3.60
N GLU A 380 39.09 16.55 -4.82
CA GLU A 380 40.20 16.52 -5.78
C GLU A 380 41.36 17.42 -5.33
N ALA A 381 41.06 18.61 -4.79
CA ALA A 381 42.06 19.50 -4.20
C ALA A 381 42.81 18.83 -3.03
N HIS A 382 42.14 17.96 -2.27
CA HIS A 382 42.73 17.16 -1.20
C HIS A 382 43.25 15.79 -1.67
N GLY A 383 43.43 15.58 -2.97
CA GLY A 383 44.07 14.40 -3.54
C GLY A 383 43.19 13.14 -3.63
N THR A 384 41.87 13.25 -3.40
CA THR A 384 40.93 12.15 -3.63
C THR A 384 40.25 12.32 -4.99
N PRO A 385 40.51 11.44 -5.98
CA PRO A 385 39.89 11.58 -7.30
C PRO A 385 38.37 11.34 -7.23
N ALA A 386 37.59 11.99 -8.11
CA ALA A 386 36.13 11.92 -8.12
C ALA A 386 35.56 10.48 -8.07
N ARG A 387 36.21 9.55 -8.79
CA ARG A 387 35.82 8.13 -8.84
C ARG A 387 35.93 7.38 -7.51
N GLU A 388 36.71 7.90 -6.55
CA GLU A 388 36.92 7.32 -5.23
C GLU A 388 36.01 7.91 -4.17
N LEU A 389 35.43 9.09 -4.41
CA LEU A 389 34.48 9.73 -3.52
C LEU A 389 33.22 8.87 -3.37
N SER A 390 32.80 8.69 -2.12
CA SER A 390 31.62 7.89 -1.78
C SER A 390 30.65 8.72 -0.95
N GLY A 391 29.38 8.65 -1.29
CA GLY A 391 28.41 9.53 -0.65
C GLY A 391 27.05 9.51 -1.34
N THR A 392 26.21 10.46 -0.94
CA THR A 392 24.85 10.60 -1.44
C THR A 392 24.50 12.08 -1.49
N VAL A 393 23.89 12.53 -2.58
CA VAL A 393 23.05 13.74 -2.57
C VAL A 393 21.59 13.33 -2.50
N GLN A 394 20.75 14.07 -1.76
CA GLN A 394 19.33 13.73 -1.68
C GLN A 394 18.65 13.88 -3.05
N ASN A 395 18.84 15.02 -3.73
CA ASN A 395 18.52 15.24 -5.15
C ASN A 395 17.11 14.78 -5.59
N ASP A 396 16.15 14.80 -4.66
CA ASP A 396 14.78 14.37 -4.90
C ASP A 396 13.88 15.61 -4.88
N VAL A 397 13.55 16.15 -6.04
CA VAL A 397 12.78 17.39 -6.15
C VAL A 397 11.26 17.12 -6.21
N LEU A 398 10.81 15.93 -6.60
CA LEU A 398 9.38 15.59 -6.62
C LEU A 398 8.76 15.70 -5.22
N LYS A 399 9.41 15.15 -4.20
CA LYS A 399 8.98 15.32 -2.80
C LYS A 399 9.08 16.76 -2.27
N GLU A 400 9.84 17.65 -2.92
CA GLU A 400 9.80 19.08 -2.60
C GLU A 400 8.46 19.71 -2.97
N TYR A 401 7.86 19.32 -4.10
CA TYR A 401 6.53 19.79 -4.48
C TYR A 401 5.40 19.12 -3.67
N ILE A 402 5.65 17.92 -3.13
CA ILE A 402 4.68 17.16 -2.35
C ILE A 402 4.62 17.66 -0.90
N ALA A 403 5.78 17.77 -0.23
CA ALA A 403 5.81 17.87 1.23
C ALA A 403 6.80 18.89 1.81
N ARG A 404 7.94 19.14 1.15
CA ARG A 404 9.07 19.87 1.78
C ARG A 404 9.23 21.34 1.38
N GLY A 405 8.88 21.71 0.16
CA GLY A 405 8.78 23.10 -0.29
C GLY A 405 10.07 23.81 -0.73
N THR A 406 11.23 23.15 -0.77
CA THR A 406 12.52 23.77 -1.15
C THR A 406 12.90 23.54 -2.62
N TYR A 407 11.98 23.86 -3.53
CA TYR A 407 12.22 23.80 -4.98
C TYR A 407 12.57 25.18 -5.56
N ILE A 408 13.35 25.19 -6.64
CA ILE A 408 13.74 26.43 -7.36
C ILE A 408 13.10 26.47 -8.75
N TYR A 409 13.22 25.38 -9.51
CA TYR A 409 12.80 25.33 -10.92
C TYR A 409 11.42 24.69 -11.08
N PRO A 410 10.75 24.85 -12.24
CA PRO A 410 9.58 24.06 -12.59
C PRO A 410 9.90 22.56 -12.69
N PRO A 411 8.91 21.65 -12.50
CA PRO A 411 9.16 20.20 -12.44
C PRO A 411 9.95 19.63 -13.62
N GLY A 412 9.63 20.04 -14.86
CA GLY A 412 10.34 19.55 -16.05
C GLY A 412 11.83 19.88 -16.07
N ALA A 413 12.21 21.10 -15.65
CA ALA A 413 13.61 21.51 -15.58
C ALA A 413 14.34 20.79 -14.43
N SER A 414 13.68 20.63 -13.28
CA SER A 414 14.20 19.87 -12.14
C SER A 414 14.50 18.41 -12.52
N MET A 415 13.56 17.73 -13.21
CA MET A 415 13.76 16.35 -13.68
C MET A 415 14.95 16.21 -14.64
N ARG A 416 15.18 17.21 -15.49
CA ARG A 416 16.35 17.24 -16.38
C ARG A 416 17.66 17.31 -15.61
N ILE A 417 17.77 18.21 -14.61
CA ILE A 417 18.97 18.33 -13.77
C ILE A 417 19.24 17.02 -13.02
N ILE A 418 18.20 16.41 -12.44
CA ILE A 418 18.35 15.13 -11.71
C ILE A 418 18.90 14.04 -12.62
N THR A 419 18.35 13.90 -13.83
CA THR A 419 18.82 12.90 -14.79
C THR A 419 20.21 13.22 -15.37
N ASP A 420 20.62 14.49 -15.43
CA ASP A 420 22.02 14.86 -15.72
C ASP A 420 22.97 14.39 -14.62
N VAL A 421 22.60 14.55 -13.34
CA VAL A 421 23.37 14.04 -12.20
C VAL A 421 23.48 12.52 -12.24
N PHE A 422 22.46 11.80 -12.71
CA PHE A 422 22.52 10.34 -12.87
C PHE A 422 23.56 9.96 -13.92
N ALA A 423 23.51 10.59 -15.10
CA ALA A 423 24.46 10.35 -16.18
C ALA A 423 25.90 10.66 -15.73
N TYR A 424 26.11 11.82 -15.10
CA TYR A 424 27.41 12.26 -14.61
C TYR A 424 27.98 11.29 -13.56
N CYS A 425 27.19 10.91 -12.55
CA CYS A 425 27.66 9.99 -11.52
C CYS A 425 27.95 8.59 -12.07
N ALA A 426 27.19 8.11 -13.06
CA ALA A 426 27.44 6.81 -13.68
C ALA A 426 28.81 6.76 -14.38
N GLU A 427 29.26 7.87 -14.97
CA GLU A 427 30.53 7.98 -15.69
C GLU A 427 31.70 8.40 -14.77
N ALA A 428 31.57 9.52 -14.07
CA ALA A 428 32.68 10.18 -13.37
C ALA A 428 32.79 9.80 -11.88
N MET A 429 31.66 9.50 -11.23
CA MET A 429 31.59 9.23 -9.78
C MET A 429 30.88 7.91 -9.46
N PRO A 430 31.37 6.76 -9.94
CA PRO A 430 30.64 5.49 -9.88
C PRO A 430 30.42 4.93 -8.47
N LYS A 431 31.00 5.53 -7.42
CA LYS A 431 30.76 5.18 -6.01
C LYS A 431 29.71 6.08 -5.34
N TRP A 432 29.29 7.15 -5.99
CA TRP A 432 28.29 8.09 -5.51
C TRP A 432 26.86 7.56 -5.71
N ASN A 433 25.98 7.82 -4.75
CA ASN A 433 24.54 7.59 -4.92
C ASN A 433 23.92 8.93 -5.40
N PRO A 434 23.46 9.02 -6.66
CA PRO A 434 23.08 10.29 -7.28
C PRO A 434 21.73 10.83 -6.79
N ILE A 435 20.99 10.05 -5.99
CA ILE A 435 19.71 10.42 -5.41
C ILE A 435 19.42 9.56 -4.17
N SER A 436 18.65 10.14 -3.27
CA SER A 436 17.97 9.47 -2.16
C SER A 436 16.47 9.73 -2.25
N ILE A 437 15.74 8.80 -2.87
CA ILE A 437 14.30 8.89 -3.14
C ILE A 437 13.54 8.80 -1.81
N SER A 438 12.85 9.86 -1.42
CA SER A 438 12.60 10.18 -0.01
C SER A 438 11.13 10.16 0.39
N GLY A 439 10.74 9.12 1.14
CA GLY A 439 9.48 9.05 1.88
C GLY A 439 9.48 9.74 3.24
N TYR A 440 10.67 10.02 3.82
CA TYR A 440 10.77 10.63 5.15
C TYR A 440 9.88 11.87 5.31
N HIS A 441 10.05 12.85 4.42
CA HIS A 441 9.34 14.12 4.44
C HIS A 441 7.84 13.95 4.15
N ILE A 442 7.49 12.99 3.29
CA ILE A 442 6.10 12.65 2.97
C ILE A 442 5.40 12.09 4.22
N ARG A 443 6.10 11.29 5.03
CA ARG A 443 5.59 10.77 6.31
C ARG A 443 5.52 11.85 7.39
N GLU A 444 6.53 12.71 7.50
CA GLU A 444 6.54 13.84 8.44
C GLU A 444 5.44 14.87 8.14
N ALA A 445 5.06 15.04 6.87
CA ALA A 445 3.92 15.87 6.48
C ALA A 445 2.55 15.26 6.84
N GLY A 446 2.51 14.01 7.29
CA GLY A 446 1.31 13.36 7.83
C GLY A 446 0.76 12.18 7.03
N SER A 447 1.48 11.69 6.02
CA SER A 447 1.04 10.51 5.27
C SER A 447 0.99 9.25 6.13
N THR A 448 0.22 8.25 5.70
CA THR A 448 0.24 6.89 6.25
C THR A 448 1.46 6.08 5.77
N ALA A 449 1.78 4.94 6.40
CA ALA A 449 2.89 4.10 5.93
C ALA A 449 2.65 3.55 4.50
N ALA A 450 1.40 3.23 4.16
CA ALA A 450 1.04 2.81 2.79
C ALA A 450 1.22 3.94 1.76
N GLN A 451 0.86 5.18 2.11
CA GLN A 451 1.07 6.36 1.27
C GLN A 451 2.57 6.68 1.14
N GLU A 452 3.34 6.59 2.22
CA GLU A 452 4.80 6.74 2.19
C GLU A 452 5.44 5.76 1.20
N ILE A 453 5.08 4.48 1.23
CA ILE A 453 5.55 3.50 0.23
C ILE A 453 5.16 3.96 -1.17
N ALA A 454 3.86 4.21 -1.39
CA ALA A 454 3.34 4.46 -2.72
C ALA A 454 3.94 5.70 -3.37
N PHE A 455 3.93 6.83 -2.68
CA PHE A 455 4.39 8.11 -3.23
C PHE A 455 5.90 8.11 -3.45
N THR A 456 6.67 7.52 -2.53
CA THR A 456 8.12 7.38 -2.69
C THR A 456 8.48 6.48 -3.86
N LEU A 457 7.81 5.33 -4.02
CA LEU A 457 8.08 4.44 -5.15
C LEU A 457 7.58 5.05 -6.47
N ALA A 458 6.50 5.83 -6.46
CA ALA A 458 6.02 6.57 -7.62
C ALA A 458 7.02 7.64 -8.08
N ASP A 459 7.63 8.37 -7.14
CA ASP A 459 8.73 9.30 -7.42
C ASP A 459 9.92 8.55 -8.04
N GLY A 460 10.33 7.42 -7.43
CA GLY A 460 11.40 6.57 -7.95
C GLY A 460 11.14 6.06 -9.38
N ILE A 461 9.91 5.62 -9.66
CA ILE A 461 9.47 5.21 -11.00
C ILE A 461 9.57 6.38 -11.99
N ALA A 462 9.15 7.58 -11.60
CA ALA A 462 9.22 8.76 -12.46
C ALA A 462 10.68 9.14 -12.79
N TYR A 463 11.60 9.03 -11.82
CA TYR A 463 13.02 9.28 -12.08
C TYR A 463 13.66 8.24 -13.01
N VAL A 464 13.38 6.95 -12.80
CA VAL A 464 13.90 5.88 -13.65
C VAL A 464 13.35 6.02 -15.07
N ASP A 465 12.04 6.24 -15.22
CA ASP A 465 11.39 6.45 -16.51
C ASP A 465 11.95 7.68 -17.25
N ALA A 466 12.17 8.79 -16.54
CA ALA A 466 12.79 9.98 -17.13
C ALA A 466 14.23 9.74 -17.61
N ALA A 467 15.04 9.01 -16.84
CA ALA A 467 16.41 8.65 -17.22
C ALA A 467 16.43 7.72 -18.43
N VAL A 468 15.59 6.68 -18.44
CA VAL A 468 15.50 5.72 -19.56
C VAL A 468 15.00 6.38 -20.84
N ARG A 469 14.01 7.29 -20.76
CA ARG A 469 13.54 8.07 -21.93
C ARG A 469 14.63 8.95 -22.55
N ARG A 470 15.64 9.34 -21.76
CA ARG A 470 16.82 10.06 -22.25
C ARG A 470 17.90 9.15 -22.83
N GLY A 471 17.69 7.84 -22.84
CA GLY A 471 18.61 6.85 -23.39
C GLY A 471 19.62 6.30 -22.40
N LEU A 472 19.50 6.57 -21.09
CA LEU A 472 20.35 5.91 -20.09
C LEU A 472 19.93 4.44 -19.95
N ASP A 473 20.91 3.54 -19.99
CA ASP A 473 20.70 2.14 -19.62
C ASP A 473 20.33 2.05 -18.13
N VAL A 474 19.21 1.37 -17.82
CA VAL A 474 18.70 1.23 -16.45
C VAL A 474 19.75 0.61 -15.54
N ASP A 475 20.51 -0.37 -16.02
CA ASP A 475 21.51 -1.08 -15.22
C ASP A 475 22.80 -0.25 -15.00
N ALA A 476 23.00 0.83 -15.76
CA ALA A 476 24.14 1.72 -15.57
C ALA A 476 23.99 2.63 -14.32
N PHE A 477 22.76 2.95 -13.91
CA PHE A 477 22.52 3.87 -12.79
C PHE A 477 21.63 3.31 -11.67
N ALA A 478 20.70 2.38 -11.96
CA ALA A 478 19.70 1.95 -10.99
C ALA A 478 20.33 1.29 -9.74
N GLY A 479 21.42 0.54 -9.91
CA GLY A 479 22.19 -0.04 -8.80
C GLY A 479 22.82 1.00 -7.86
N ARG A 480 22.79 2.30 -8.21
CA ARG A 480 23.24 3.43 -7.38
C ARG A 480 22.10 4.23 -6.76
N LEU A 481 20.85 3.98 -7.14
CA LEU A 481 19.71 4.61 -6.48
C LEU A 481 19.66 4.20 -5.00
N SER A 482 19.27 5.14 -4.17
CA SER A 482 19.03 4.93 -2.74
C SER A 482 17.73 5.58 -2.34
N PHE A 483 17.23 5.21 -1.17
CA PHE A 483 15.94 5.65 -0.65
C PHE A 483 16.10 6.21 0.77
N PHE A 484 15.12 6.97 1.22
CA PHE A 484 15.10 7.52 2.55
C PHE A 484 13.69 7.48 3.16
N PHE A 485 13.53 6.72 4.24
CA PHE A 485 12.25 6.54 4.89
C PHE A 485 12.23 7.01 6.35
N ASN A 486 11.04 7.35 6.80
CA ASN A 486 10.73 7.62 8.21
C ASN A 486 10.62 6.32 9.00
N VAL A 487 10.69 6.43 10.34
CA VAL A 487 10.40 5.32 11.24
C VAL A 487 9.46 5.83 12.32
N HIS A 488 8.17 5.61 12.11
CA HIS A 488 7.11 6.07 13.01
C HIS A 488 6.93 5.14 14.24
N ASN A 489 6.01 5.49 15.14
CA ASN A 489 5.83 4.78 16.42
C ASN A 489 5.31 3.32 16.33
N ASN A 490 4.68 2.91 15.23
CA ASN A 490 4.08 1.57 15.14
C ASN A 490 5.11 0.53 14.68
N PHE A 491 5.80 -0.09 15.65
CA PHE A 491 6.91 -1.02 15.42
C PHE A 491 6.67 -2.04 14.30
N LEU A 492 5.58 -2.83 14.37
CA LEU A 492 5.33 -3.87 13.36
C LEU A 492 4.96 -3.30 11.99
N GLU A 493 4.22 -2.18 11.96
CA GLU A 493 3.85 -1.53 10.71
C GLU A 493 5.07 -0.96 9.98
N GLU A 494 6.00 -0.34 10.70
CA GLU A 494 7.23 0.19 10.11
C GLU A 494 8.15 -0.94 9.61
N VAL A 495 8.30 -2.04 10.36
CA VAL A 495 9.04 -3.22 9.86
C VAL A 495 8.38 -3.78 8.59
N ALA A 496 7.05 -3.94 8.59
CA ALA A 496 6.30 -4.40 7.42
C ALA A 496 6.45 -3.45 6.22
N LYS A 497 6.48 -2.13 6.47
CA LYS A 497 6.65 -1.09 5.45
C LYS A 497 7.95 -1.28 4.67
N PHE A 498 9.08 -1.44 5.36
CA PHE A 498 10.38 -1.62 4.71
C PHE A 498 10.45 -2.89 3.87
N ARG A 499 9.85 -3.98 4.36
CA ARG A 499 9.79 -5.28 3.67
C ARG A 499 8.91 -5.21 2.42
N ALA A 500 7.76 -4.55 2.52
CA ALA A 500 6.84 -4.32 1.41
C ALA A 500 7.47 -3.43 0.34
N ALA A 501 8.13 -2.33 0.75
CA ALA A 501 8.81 -1.41 -0.16
C ALA A 501 9.90 -2.11 -0.99
N ARG A 502 10.75 -2.95 -0.36
CA ARG A 502 11.77 -3.74 -1.07
C ARG A 502 11.15 -4.66 -2.12
N ARG A 503 10.11 -5.41 -1.73
CA ARG A 503 9.42 -6.35 -2.61
C ARG A 503 8.79 -5.65 -3.81
N LEU A 504 8.13 -4.52 -3.57
CA LEU A 504 7.50 -3.71 -4.61
C LEU A 504 8.53 -3.13 -5.58
N TRP A 505 9.60 -2.53 -5.06
CA TRP A 505 10.65 -1.96 -5.91
C TRP A 505 11.32 -3.03 -6.78
N ALA A 506 11.67 -4.17 -6.21
CA ALA A 506 12.28 -5.28 -6.95
C ALA A 506 11.38 -5.77 -8.09
N ARG A 507 10.07 -5.92 -7.84
CA ARG A 507 9.08 -6.26 -8.86
C ARG A 507 9.02 -5.20 -9.94
N THR A 508 8.87 -3.93 -9.57
CA THR A 508 8.80 -2.81 -10.52
C THR A 508 10.02 -2.75 -11.43
N MET A 509 11.24 -2.80 -10.87
CA MET A 509 12.47 -2.72 -11.66
C MET A 509 12.61 -3.89 -12.64
N ARG A 510 12.24 -5.11 -12.24
CA ARG A 510 12.31 -6.29 -13.10
C ARG A 510 11.20 -6.31 -14.16
N GLU A 511 9.97 -5.98 -13.78
CA GLU A 511 8.79 -6.18 -14.63
C GLU A 511 8.51 -4.98 -15.54
N ARG A 512 8.65 -3.74 -15.02
CA ARG A 512 8.38 -2.50 -15.77
C ARG A 512 9.60 -2.01 -16.54
N PHE A 513 10.79 -2.09 -15.94
CA PHE A 513 12.03 -1.56 -16.53
C PHE A 513 12.96 -2.64 -17.08
N HIS A 514 12.60 -3.92 -16.95
CA HIS A 514 13.37 -5.05 -17.48
C HIS A 514 14.84 -5.08 -17.05
N ALA A 515 15.12 -4.58 -15.84
CA ALA A 515 16.47 -4.56 -15.28
C ALA A 515 17.04 -5.99 -15.20
N LYS A 516 18.28 -6.16 -15.65
CA LYS A 516 18.95 -7.46 -15.73
C LYS A 516 19.94 -7.65 -14.58
N ASP A 517 20.57 -6.57 -14.12
CA ASP A 517 21.44 -6.61 -12.95
C ASP A 517 20.59 -6.73 -11.66
N PRO A 518 20.79 -7.77 -10.83
CA PRO A 518 20.10 -7.88 -9.55
C PRO A 518 20.25 -6.65 -8.65
N ARG A 519 21.38 -5.92 -8.75
CA ARG A 519 21.64 -4.69 -7.98
C ARG A 519 20.64 -3.59 -8.31
N SER A 520 20.21 -3.49 -9.57
CA SER A 520 19.21 -2.53 -10.02
C SER A 520 17.83 -2.76 -9.39
N CYS A 521 17.55 -4.00 -8.96
CA CYS A 521 16.31 -4.37 -8.28
C CYS A 521 16.37 -4.18 -6.75
N THR A 522 17.53 -3.79 -6.18
CA THR A 522 17.66 -3.62 -4.74
C THR A 522 17.14 -2.24 -4.30
N LEU A 523 16.41 -2.21 -3.18
CA LEU A 523 16.05 -0.97 -2.49
C LEU A 523 16.97 -0.82 -1.28
N ARG A 524 18.04 -0.01 -1.44
CA ARG A 524 18.94 0.42 -0.36
C ARG A 524 18.39 1.68 0.27
N PHE A 525 18.21 1.71 1.59
CA PHE A 525 17.62 2.88 2.25
C PHE A 525 18.36 3.35 3.50
N HIS A 526 18.38 4.66 3.66
CA HIS A 526 18.55 5.34 4.92
C HIS A 526 17.21 5.41 5.67
N ALA A 527 17.25 5.32 6.98
CA ALA A 527 16.10 5.49 7.85
C ALA A 527 16.37 6.62 8.84
N GLN A 528 15.35 7.39 9.17
CA GLN A 528 15.38 8.36 10.27
C GLN A 528 14.16 8.19 11.14
N THR A 529 14.38 8.17 12.46
CA THR A 529 13.32 8.18 13.47
C THR A 529 12.41 9.42 13.31
N ALA A 530 11.13 9.32 13.63
CA ALA A 530 10.15 10.34 13.25
C ALA A 530 10.21 11.58 14.15
N GLY A 531 10.59 12.74 13.60
CA GLY A 531 10.62 14.02 14.33
C GLY A 531 9.22 14.45 14.79
N SER A 532 8.23 14.30 13.91
CA SER A 532 6.80 14.55 14.15
C SER A 532 6.19 13.82 15.34
N THR A 533 6.83 12.75 15.82
CA THR A 533 6.36 11.97 16.97
C THR A 533 6.94 12.41 18.32
N LEU A 534 7.92 13.30 18.30
CA LEU A 534 8.63 13.74 19.49
C LEU A 534 7.91 14.92 20.13
N THR A 535 7.83 14.90 21.46
CA THR A 535 7.06 15.88 22.22
C THR A 535 7.98 16.91 22.86
N ALA A 536 7.53 18.16 22.89
CA ALA A 536 8.21 19.22 23.63
C ALA A 536 8.06 19.00 25.15
N GLN A 537 6.88 18.53 25.56
CA GLN A 537 6.56 18.14 26.93
C GLN A 537 7.24 16.82 27.27
N GLN A 538 7.77 16.71 28.49
CA GLN A 538 8.44 15.51 28.98
C GLN A 538 9.45 14.92 27.96
N PRO A 539 10.46 15.69 27.50
CA PRO A 539 11.31 15.30 26.38
C PRO A 539 12.18 14.05 26.65
N ASP A 540 12.31 13.59 27.89
CA ASP A 540 12.95 12.28 28.18
C ASP A 540 12.17 11.10 27.62
N ASN A 541 10.83 11.22 27.47
CA ASN A 541 10.02 10.19 26.80
C ASN A 541 10.46 9.97 25.34
N ASN A 542 11.04 10.99 24.70
CA ASN A 542 11.56 10.89 23.33
C ASN A 542 12.70 9.88 23.21
N VAL A 543 13.49 9.68 24.28
CA VAL A 543 14.56 8.65 24.29
C VAL A 543 13.97 7.25 24.07
N VAL A 544 12.85 6.96 24.74
CA VAL A 544 12.14 5.68 24.61
C VAL A 544 11.49 5.54 23.23
N ARG A 545 10.85 6.61 22.73
CA ARG A 545 10.26 6.64 21.37
C ARG A 545 11.33 6.34 20.31
N VAL A 546 12.42 7.07 20.34
CA VAL A 546 13.55 6.93 19.40
C VAL A 546 14.19 5.54 19.52
N ALA A 547 14.31 4.97 20.71
CA ALA A 547 14.83 3.61 20.88
C ALA A 547 13.95 2.54 20.19
N LEU A 548 12.62 2.64 20.34
CA LEU A 548 11.69 1.72 19.68
C LEU A 548 11.67 1.90 18.16
N GLN A 549 11.76 3.15 17.69
CA GLN A 549 11.84 3.46 16.26
C GLN A 549 13.17 2.97 15.67
N ALA A 550 14.30 3.19 16.34
CA ALA A 550 15.60 2.66 15.94
C ALA A 550 15.56 1.12 15.84
N PHE A 551 14.94 0.46 16.82
CA PHE A 551 14.76 -0.98 16.81
C PHE A 551 13.90 -1.44 15.62
N ALA A 552 12.82 -0.72 15.27
CA ALA A 552 12.02 -1.00 14.08
C ALA A 552 12.82 -0.86 12.78
N ALA A 553 13.65 0.18 12.67
CA ALA A 553 14.50 0.41 11.49
C ALA A 553 15.53 -0.71 11.28
N VAL A 554 16.14 -1.18 12.38
CA VAL A 554 17.09 -2.29 12.37
C VAL A 554 16.38 -3.60 12.03
N MET A 555 15.27 -3.91 12.70
CA MET A 555 14.47 -5.10 12.40
C MET A 555 13.91 -5.07 10.97
N GLY A 556 13.72 -3.89 10.40
CA GLY A 556 13.34 -3.66 9.01
C GLY A 556 14.47 -3.77 7.99
N GLY A 557 15.73 -3.82 8.41
CA GLY A 557 16.89 -4.02 7.54
C GLY A 557 17.41 -2.76 6.82
N CYS A 558 17.43 -1.59 7.47
CA CYS A 558 18.04 -0.35 6.95
C CYS A 558 19.55 -0.45 6.66
N GLN A 559 20.08 0.35 5.74
CA GLN A 559 21.53 0.40 5.44
C GLN A 559 22.24 1.52 6.21
N SER A 560 21.50 2.54 6.62
CA SER A 560 21.99 3.63 7.45
C SER A 560 20.85 4.16 8.30
N LEU A 561 21.16 4.65 9.50
CA LEU A 561 20.16 5.14 10.45
C LEU A 561 20.59 6.45 11.08
N HIS A 562 19.65 7.40 11.13
CA HIS A 562 19.68 8.57 11.98
C HIS A 562 18.73 8.36 13.15
N THR A 563 19.22 8.62 14.36
CA THR A 563 18.39 8.70 15.57
C THR A 563 18.28 10.13 16.03
N ASN A 564 17.06 10.57 16.25
CA ASN A 564 16.71 11.92 16.62
C ASN A 564 17.20 12.30 18.02
N GLY A 565 17.43 13.59 18.22
CA GLY A 565 17.72 14.14 19.55
C GLY A 565 16.47 14.14 20.43
N ARG A 566 16.63 13.99 21.75
CA ARG A 566 15.50 14.08 22.68
C ARG A 566 14.81 15.46 22.70
N ASP A 567 15.53 16.48 22.23
CA ASP A 567 15.21 17.90 22.17
C ASP A 567 14.63 18.36 20.81
N GLU A 568 14.47 17.43 19.86
CA GLU A 568 14.18 17.73 18.45
C GLU A 568 12.81 18.39 18.20
N ALA A 569 11.87 18.28 19.13
CA ALA A 569 10.56 18.91 18.98
C ALA A 569 10.63 20.44 18.84
N LEU A 570 11.65 21.09 19.42
CA LEU A 570 11.77 22.55 19.41
C LEU A 570 13.16 23.08 19.01
N ALA A 571 14.22 22.28 19.14
CA ALA A 571 15.58 22.77 18.96
C ALA A 571 16.46 21.79 18.20
N LEU A 572 17.56 22.32 17.66
CA LEU A 572 18.65 21.50 17.17
C LEU A 572 19.34 20.76 18.33
N PRO A 573 19.87 19.55 18.09
CA PRO A 573 20.37 18.71 19.16
C PRO A 573 21.66 19.25 19.79
N THR A 574 21.67 19.33 21.12
CA THR A 574 22.90 19.60 21.89
C THR A 574 23.94 18.48 21.72
N GLU A 575 25.16 18.66 22.22
CA GLU A 575 26.15 17.57 22.23
C GLU A 575 25.71 16.35 23.03
N THR A 576 25.05 16.58 24.17
CA THR A 576 24.53 15.52 25.03
C THR A 576 23.41 14.75 24.34
N SER A 577 22.45 15.46 23.73
CA SER A 577 21.34 14.83 23.01
C SER A 577 21.82 14.03 21.79
N ALA A 578 22.74 14.58 20.99
CA ALA A 578 23.29 13.85 19.85
C ALA A 578 24.13 12.64 20.27
N ARG A 579 24.90 12.74 21.36
CA ARG A 579 25.64 11.59 21.92
C ARG A 579 24.68 10.51 22.39
N LEU A 580 23.62 10.87 23.10
CA LEU A 580 22.60 9.93 23.56
C LEU A 580 21.94 9.22 22.38
N ALA A 581 21.55 9.97 21.35
CA ALA A 581 20.98 9.41 20.14
C ALA A 581 21.92 8.42 19.44
N LEU A 582 23.23 8.72 19.36
CA LEU A 582 24.22 7.77 18.84
C LEU A 582 24.35 6.53 19.74
N ARG A 583 24.33 6.70 21.07
CA ARG A 583 24.37 5.58 22.03
C ARG A 583 23.16 4.67 21.88
N THR A 584 21.98 5.19 21.56
CA THR A 584 20.80 4.37 21.23
C THR A 584 21.09 3.37 20.12
N GLN A 585 21.73 3.82 19.02
CA GLN A 585 22.11 2.90 17.93
C GLN A 585 23.17 1.89 18.36
N GLN A 586 24.15 2.32 19.16
CA GLN A 586 25.23 1.44 19.63
C GLN A 586 24.72 0.36 20.59
N ILE A 587 23.77 0.68 21.47
CA ILE A 587 23.11 -0.29 22.34
C ILE A 587 22.31 -1.30 21.50
N VAL A 588 21.51 -0.82 20.53
CA VAL A 588 20.78 -1.73 19.62
C VAL A 588 21.76 -2.63 18.85
N ALA A 589 22.87 -2.10 18.37
CA ALA A 589 23.85 -2.87 17.60
C ALA A 589 24.61 -3.91 18.44
N ASN A 590 25.05 -3.55 19.66
CA ASN A 590 26.02 -4.34 20.41
C ASN A 590 25.44 -5.11 21.61
N GLU A 591 24.28 -4.72 22.14
CA GLU A 591 23.72 -5.30 23.37
C GLU A 591 22.40 -6.04 23.17
N SER A 592 21.64 -5.68 22.13
CA SER A 592 20.26 -6.20 21.95
C SER A 592 20.15 -7.55 21.25
N GLY A 593 21.21 -8.02 20.57
CA GLY A 593 21.18 -9.19 19.69
C GLY A 593 20.43 -8.99 18.36
N ALA A 594 19.89 -7.80 18.08
CA ALA A 594 19.12 -7.52 16.86
C ALA A 594 19.93 -7.68 15.56
N ALA A 595 21.26 -7.63 15.62
CA ALA A 595 22.14 -7.76 14.48
C ALA A 595 22.59 -9.21 14.19
N ASP A 596 22.26 -10.17 15.06
CA ASP A 596 22.82 -11.53 15.02
C ASP A 596 22.10 -12.46 14.03
N ILE A 597 20.83 -12.17 13.73
CA ILE A 597 19.97 -12.97 12.84
C ILE A 597 19.42 -12.08 11.73
N VAL A 598 19.46 -12.58 10.49
CA VAL A 598 18.93 -11.86 9.33
C VAL A 598 17.40 -11.97 9.30
N ASP A 599 16.71 -10.83 9.21
CA ASP A 599 15.23 -10.73 9.21
C ASP A 599 14.60 -11.63 10.28
N PRO A 600 14.91 -11.38 11.57
CA PRO A 600 14.54 -12.29 12.67
C PRO A 600 13.03 -12.37 12.88
N LEU A 601 12.26 -11.41 12.33
CA LEU A 601 10.80 -11.41 12.36
C LEU A 601 10.18 -12.13 11.15
N GLY A 602 10.99 -12.55 10.17
CA GLY A 602 10.53 -13.28 8.99
C GLY A 602 9.89 -14.62 9.38
N GLY A 603 8.69 -14.86 8.86
CA GLY A 603 7.84 -16.00 9.23
C GLY A 603 6.82 -15.70 10.33
N SER A 604 6.88 -14.53 10.97
CA SER A 604 5.83 -14.08 11.88
C SER A 604 4.52 -13.88 11.11
N TYR A 605 3.48 -14.66 11.44
CA TYR A 605 2.20 -14.63 10.71
C TYR A 605 1.57 -13.23 10.67
N ALA A 606 1.72 -12.47 11.75
CA ALA A 606 1.23 -11.09 11.84
C ALA A 606 2.05 -10.16 10.93
N LEU A 607 3.38 -10.26 10.95
CA LEU A 607 4.23 -9.40 10.14
C LEU A 607 4.08 -9.69 8.64
N GLU A 608 4.01 -10.97 8.25
CA GLU A 608 3.81 -11.34 6.85
C GLU A 608 2.46 -10.85 6.32
N SER A 609 1.39 -11.04 7.11
CA SER A 609 0.06 -10.54 6.75
C SER A 609 0.04 -9.02 6.64
N LEU A 610 0.71 -8.32 7.55
CA LEU A 610 0.78 -6.86 7.52
C LEU A 610 1.64 -6.34 6.36
N THR A 611 2.72 -7.06 6.00
CA THR A 611 3.56 -6.73 4.84
C THR A 611 2.76 -6.87 3.54
N ASP A 612 1.96 -7.94 3.41
CA ASP A 612 1.04 -8.11 2.28
C ASP A 612 -0.04 -7.01 2.24
N ALA A 613 -0.64 -6.67 3.38
CA ALA A 613 -1.68 -5.64 3.45
C ALA A 613 -1.16 -4.24 3.07
N LEU A 614 0.05 -3.87 3.51
CA LEU A 614 0.69 -2.62 3.12
C LEU A 614 1.09 -2.62 1.64
N GLU A 615 1.58 -3.74 1.12
CA GLU A 615 1.87 -3.89 -0.31
C GLU A 615 0.60 -3.67 -1.15
N GLU A 616 -0.51 -4.33 -0.82
CA GLU A 616 -1.78 -4.20 -1.54
C GLU A 616 -2.31 -2.76 -1.55
N ARG A 617 -2.24 -2.06 -0.40
CA ARG A 617 -2.64 -0.65 -0.30
C ARG A 617 -1.73 0.26 -1.11
N ALA A 618 -0.42 0.05 -1.05
CA ALA A 618 0.53 0.83 -1.83
C ALA A 618 0.32 0.62 -3.34
N ILE A 619 0.04 -0.60 -3.79
CA ILE A 619 -0.32 -0.91 -5.19
C ILE A 619 -1.58 -0.15 -5.62
N SER A 620 -2.58 -0.02 -4.75
CA SER A 620 -3.80 0.74 -5.07
C SER A 620 -3.48 2.21 -5.38
N TYR A 621 -2.62 2.85 -4.58
CA TYR A 621 -2.18 4.22 -4.83
C TYR A 621 -1.33 4.32 -6.11
N LEU A 622 -0.36 3.42 -6.28
CA LEU A 622 0.48 3.36 -7.49
C LEU A 622 -0.36 3.22 -8.77
N THR A 623 -1.37 2.35 -8.75
CA THR A 623 -2.29 2.14 -9.88
C THR A 623 -3.03 3.43 -10.21
N ARG A 624 -3.56 4.12 -9.19
CA ARG A 624 -4.27 5.39 -9.39
C ARG A 624 -3.36 6.49 -9.93
N ILE A 625 -2.11 6.53 -9.49
CA ILE A 625 -1.10 7.48 -9.99
C ILE A 625 -0.76 7.16 -11.46
N ASP A 626 -0.58 5.90 -11.82
CA ASP A 626 -0.36 5.50 -13.22
C ASP A 626 -1.58 5.85 -14.10
N GLU A 627 -2.82 5.61 -13.62
CA GLU A 627 -4.06 6.02 -14.30
C GLU A 627 -4.17 7.54 -14.50
N MET A 628 -3.53 8.35 -13.65
CA MET A 628 -3.43 9.81 -13.80
C MET A 628 -2.38 10.26 -14.82
N GLY A 629 -1.49 9.37 -15.28
CA GLY A 629 -0.36 9.70 -16.16
C GLY A 629 1.00 9.71 -15.47
N GLY A 630 1.10 9.18 -14.25
CA GLY A 630 2.32 9.10 -13.47
C GLY A 630 2.49 10.22 -12.44
N MET A 631 3.56 10.13 -11.64
CA MET A 631 3.71 10.94 -10.42
C MET A 631 3.81 12.44 -10.68
N VAL A 632 4.49 12.86 -11.75
CA VAL A 632 4.60 14.30 -12.12
C VAL A 632 3.22 14.91 -12.38
N GLU A 633 2.36 14.21 -13.10
CA GLU A 633 0.99 14.65 -13.37
C GLU A 633 0.10 14.58 -12.11
N ALA A 634 0.28 13.56 -11.28
CA ALA A 634 -0.41 13.47 -9.99
C ALA A 634 -0.07 14.64 -9.07
N ILE A 635 1.20 15.07 -9.02
CA ILE A 635 1.65 16.26 -8.28
C ILE A 635 1.02 17.53 -8.86
N ALA A 636 1.01 17.70 -10.19
CA ALA A 636 0.40 18.86 -10.83
C ALA A 636 -1.10 18.98 -10.53
N ARG A 637 -1.79 17.84 -10.35
CA ARG A 637 -3.19 17.76 -9.92
C ARG A 637 -3.39 17.90 -8.41
N GLY A 638 -2.32 18.05 -7.63
CA GLY A 638 -2.36 18.12 -6.16
C GLY A 638 -2.82 16.83 -5.49
N TYR A 639 -2.71 15.67 -6.15
CA TYR A 639 -3.25 14.41 -5.65
C TYR A 639 -2.52 13.91 -4.39
N PRO A 640 -1.18 13.75 -4.39
CA PRO A 640 -0.46 13.34 -3.19
C PRO A 640 -0.69 14.28 -2.00
N GLN A 641 -0.66 15.61 -2.23
CA GLN A 641 -0.85 16.61 -1.17
C GLN A 641 -2.20 16.44 -0.48
N ARG A 642 -3.31 16.32 -1.24
CA ARG A 642 -4.64 16.10 -0.65
C ARG A 642 -4.74 14.81 0.16
N GLU A 643 -4.12 13.73 -0.31
CA GLU A 643 -4.12 12.44 0.39
C GLU A 643 -3.31 12.50 1.71
N ILE A 644 -2.24 13.29 1.72
CA ILE A 644 -1.42 13.56 2.91
C ILE A 644 -2.19 14.44 3.90
N ASP A 645 -2.78 15.53 3.42
CA ASP A 645 -3.56 16.47 4.24
C ASP A 645 -4.74 15.77 4.92
N GLU A 646 -5.45 14.90 4.20
CA GLU A 646 -6.54 14.10 4.77
C GLU A 646 -6.02 13.14 5.86
N ALA A 647 -4.92 12.44 5.61
CA ALA A 647 -4.33 11.54 6.60
C ALA A 647 -3.84 12.30 7.85
N ALA A 648 -3.19 13.45 7.66
CA ALA A 648 -2.75 14.34 8.74
C ALA A 648 -3.92 14.84 9.58
N TYR A 649 -5.00 15.27 8.91
CA TYR A 649 -6.22 15.74 9.56
C TYR A 649 -6.88 14.64 10.40
N GLN A 650 -7.01 13.42 9.87
CA GLN A 650 -7.56 12.29 10.63
C GLN A 650 -6.68 11.95 11.83
N TYR A 651 -5.35 11.93 11.67
CA TYR A 651 -4.41 11.68 12.77
C TYR A 651 -4.54 12.73 13.88
N GLN A 652 -4.63 14.01 13.53
CA GLN A 652 -4.81 15.10 14.48
C GLN A 652 -6.14 14.99 15.22
N ARG A 653 -7.23 14.68 14.50
CA ARG A 653 -8.54 14.43 15.12
C ARG A 653 -8.51 13.27 16.10
N GLU A 654 -7.82 12.18 15.80
CA GLU A 654 -7.69 11.06 16.73
C GLU A 654 -6.98 11.47 18.03
N ILE A 655 -6.01 12.38 17.97
CA ILE A 655 -5.31 12.93 19.14
C ILE A 655 -6.26 13.80 19.97
N GLU A 656 -7.00 14.71 19.33
CA GLU A 656 -7.94 15.62 20.00
C GLU A 656 -9.12 14.89 20.63
N GLU A 657 -9.65 13.88 19.93
CA GLU A 657 -10.71 13.00 20.42
C GLU A 657 -10.20 11.96 21.44
N LYS A 658 -8.91 11.98 21.79
CA LYS A 658 -8.22 11.03 22.69
C LYS A 658 -8.37 9.56 22.28
N LYS A 659 -8.68 9.29 21.01
CA LYS A 659 -8.63 7.94 20.41
C LYS A 659 -7.18 7.48 20.24
N ARG A 660 -6.26 8.42 20.07
CA ARG A 660 -4.82 8.22 20.02
C ARG A 660 -4.17 8.92 21.20
N VAL A 661 -3.50 8.14 22.03
CA VAL A 661 -2.81 8.64 23.22
C VAL A 661 -1.40 9.08 22.87
N ILE A 662 -1.06 10.33 23.23
CA ILE A 662 0.28 10.88 23.20
C ILE A 662 0.70 11.14 24.65
N VAL A 663 1.54 10.26 25.17
CA VAL A 663 2.03 10.30 26.57
C VAL A 663 2.75 11.61 26.84
N GLY A 664 2.37 12.28 27.93
CA GLY A 664 2.88 13.59 28.33
C GLY A 664 2.19 14.78 27.67
N VAL A 665 1.24 14.53 26.74
CA VAL A 665 0.52 15.60 26.03
C VAL A 665 -0.98 15.51 26.30
N ASN A 666 -1.70 14.51 25.77
CA ASN A 666 -3.16 14.40 25.95
C ASN A 666 -3.55 13.39 27.05
N GLN A 667 -2.60 12.60 27.55
CA GLN A 667 -2.74 11.71 28.69
C GLN A 667 -1.41 11.63 29.45
N PHE A 668 -1.49 11.49 30.78
CA PHE A 668 -0.33 11.48 31.68
C PHE A 668 0.49 12.78 31.64
N ALA A 669 -0.17 13.91 31.36
CA ALA A 669 0.45 15.23 31.43
C ALA A 669 0.74 15.61 32.90
N SER A 670 1.90 16.24 33.14
CA SER A 670 2.26 16.89 34.40
C SER A 670 2.17 18.41 34.23
N GLU A 671 1.76 19.14 35.28
CA GLU A 671 1.75 20.61 35.23
C GLU A 671 3.19 21.15 35.19
N GLY A 672 3.53 21.93 34.15
CA GLY A 672 4.79 22.66 34.06
C GLY A 672 5.97 21.94 33.38
N GLU A 673 5.77 20.76 32.80
CA GLU A 673 6.81 19.93 32.14
C GLU A 673 6.56 19.59 30.67
#